data_AF-A0A2H6EY32-F1
#
_entry.id   AF-A0A2H6EY32-F1
#
_cell.length_a   1.000
_cell.length_b   1.000
_cell.length_c   1.000
_cell.angle_alpha   90.00
_cell.angle_beta   90.00
_cell.angle_gamma   90.00
#
_symmetry.space_group_name_H-M   'P 1'
#
loop_
_entity.id
_entity.type
_entity.pdbx_description
1 polymer ?
#
loop_
_entity_poly.entity_id
_entity_poly.type
_entity_poly.pdbx_seq_one_letter_code
_entity_poly.pdbx_strand_id
1 'polypeptide(L)'
;MKPIKIAFLWHQHQPYYKNPDTDVYILPWVRLHGLKDYYDMVEILDNFPKIHQNFNLVPSLLLQLEDYVQNDAKDEILRKTEIPAAQLSEEDRLFLLKYFFMANPERLILPNPGYKRLFLKRRKNLSETGLKQALRFFTNQDFLDLQVWYNLSWTGESHKNQEPFKSLIQKDYNFSEEDKSTLLENQKLVLAKILKKHKDLAEKGQIELSTTPFYHPIVPLLCDTQIARVAMPKVSLPTPGFKFPEDADRQIRDGLDYFEQRFGFKPKGMWPSEGSVSPKASSLFAKNGIQWIATDEEILFQSLALDKLPAENRFRTLYRAYELTTSEGPIHYFFRDHTLSDLIGFVYQKWDAPSAARDFVKRILEIRQQIIKTGGSAALKSAVVSIILDGENCWEFYPENGRPFLKALYAEISRQEEIQSVTFSEFLAQHPKITPLKTIFPGSWINHNFAVWIGHPEDNKAWQFLSKTRNTLQKAKNDGLPDDKYEEAYREIMIAEGSDWFWWFGDDHHTENAAEFDALFRAHLIKIYELLQKDNPPELYEPIHHEKIEAIRFKKPQGFIHPDLDGTYSNYFEWLGAGVFEAIPAGSSMHMVSTLISKILFGFDLENLFFRIEPKIKLSEESFVSHSIIFEILKPERFRITFKGEDLRQKIFQEPIFKRVDSKWIQTEFMAIGAYKDFIEAQIPFHALGVTPGKEIGFRVRILKGDEPVEEWPERNLIEVTVPGKDFESEDWLV
;
A
#
# COMPACT_ATOMS: atom_id res chain seq x y z
N MET A 1 20.23 -10.82 -43.49
CA MET A 1 19.17 -11.71 -42.94
C MET A 1 18.09 -10.82 -42.32
N LYS A 2 16.80 -11.21 -42.22
CA LYS A 2 15.80 -10.35 -41.51
C LYS A 2 15.82 -10.64 -40.00
N PRO A 3 15.95 -9.62 -39.13
CA PRO A 3 15.93 -9.82 -37.69
C PRO A 3 14.50 -9.99 -37.15
N ILE A 4 14.38 -10.69 -36.02
CA ILE A 4 13.20 -10.61 -35.16
C ILE A 4 13.31 -9.36 -34.29
N LYS A 5 12.20 -8.65 -34.08
CA LYS A 5 12.19 -7.48 -33.19
C LYS A 5 11.85 -7.90 -31.78
N ILE A 6 12.52 -7.31 -30.81
CA ILE A 6 12.21 -7.46 -29.39
C ILE A 6 11.95 -6.08 -28.79
N ALA A 7 10.93 -5.96 -27.94
CA ALA A 7 10.58 -4.73 -27.27
C ALA A 7 10.47 -5.01 -25.77
N PHE A 8 11.40 -4.46 -24.99
CA PHE A 8 11.32 -4.48 -23.53
C PHE A 8 10.44 -3.32 -23.06
N LEU A 9 9.54 -3.57 -22.11
CA LEU A 9 8.81 -2.56 -21.37
C LEU A 9 9.03 -2.79 -19.88
N TRP A 10 9.72 -1.85 -19.24
CA TRP A 10 9.92 -1.83 -17.80
C TRP A 10 8.92 -0.87 -17.16
N HIS A 11 8.01 -1.40 -16.36
CA HIS A 11 7.01 -0.62 -15.64
C HIS A 11 7.52 -0.24 -14.26
N GLN A 12 7.76 1.05 -14.01
CA GLN A 12 8.23 1.54 -12.72
C GLN A 12 7.08 2.21 -11.97
N HIS A 13 6.72 1.63 -10.84
CA HIS A 13 5.56 2.06 -10.04
C HIS A 13 5.86 1.99 -8.55
N GLN A 14 5.20 2.85 -7.79
CA GLN A 14 5.06 2.73 -6.36
C GLN A 14 3.71 3.35 -5.94
N PRO A 15 3.01 2.74 -4.96
CA PRO A 15 1.84 3.34 -4.32
C PRO A 15 2.12 4.77 -3.84
N TYR A 16 1.04 5.56 -3.68
CA TYR A 16 1.15 6.88 -3.08
C TYR A 16 1.15 6.78 -1.54
N TYR A 17 2.32 6.85 -0.91
CA TYR A 17 2.48 6.53 0.52
C TYR A 17 2.21 7.69 1.48
N LYS A 18 1.82 8.88 0.99
CA LYS A 18 1.73 10.08 1.83
C LYS A 18 0.46 10.06 2.67
N ASN A 19 0.61 10.11 3.99
CA ASN A 19 -0.52 10.25 4.88
C ASN A 19 -1.09 11.68 4.78
N PRO A 20 -2.40 11.84 4.51
CA PRO A 20 -2.99 13.16 4.22
C PRO A 20 -3.11 14.09 5.44
N ASP A 21 -2.89 13.58 6.65
CA ASP A 21 -2.98 14.36 7.89
C ASP A 21 -1.62 14.78 8.43
N THR A 22 -0.63 13.90 8.32
CA THR A 22 0.72 14.14 8.84
C THR A 22 1.68 14.69 7.79
N ASP A 23 1.34 14.58 6.51
CA ASP A 23 2.20 14.91 5.37
C ASP A 23 3.52 14.09 5.33
N VAL A 24 3.54 12.92 5.98
CA VAL A 24 4.68 12.00 6.04
C VAL A 24 4.41 10.75 5.21
N TYR A 25 5.43 10.26 4.50
CA TYR A 25 5.36 8.98 3.80
C TYR A 25 5.46 7.83 4.80
N ILE A 26 4.46 6.96 4.84
CA ILE A 26 4.42 5.86 5.83
C ILE A 26 5.39 4.72 5.48
N LEU A 27 5.81 4.63 4.21
CA LEU A 27 6.73 3.62 3.72
C LEU A 27 7.85 4.24 2.87
N PRO A 28 9.06 3.66 2.88
CA PRO A 28 10.25 4.28 2.29
C PRO A 28 10.47 3.91 0.81
N TRP A 29 9.58 3.10 0.22
CA TRP A 29 9.88 2.33 -0.99
C TRP A 29 10.16 3.18 -2.23
N VAL A 30 9.48 4.32 -2.40
CA VAL A 30 9.82 5.30 -3.46
C VAL A 30 11.27 5.74 -3.38
N ARG A 31 11.73 6.12 -2.18
CA ARG A 31 13.10 6.57 -1.97
C ARG A 31 14.08 5.43 -2.18
N LEU A 32 13.83 4.27 -1.57
CA LEU A 32 14.79 3.15 -1.59
C LEU A 32 14.93 2.53 -2.99
N HIS A 33 13.83 2.28 -3.71
CA HIS A 33 13.88 1.83 -5.10
C HIS A 33 14.44 2.92 -6.04
N GLY A 34 14.15 4.19 -5.77
CA GLY A 34 14.76 5.31 -6.49
C GLY A 34 16.28 5.33 -6.41
N LEU A 35 16.84 5.01 -5.24
CA LEU A 35 18.28 4.95 -5.02
C LEU A 35 18.94 3.74 -5.68
N LYS A 36 18.22 2.62 -5.79
CA LYS A 36 18.76 1.32 -6.18
C LYS A 36 18.53 0.96 -7.65
N ASP A 37 17.35 1.25 -8.18
CA ASP A 37 16.84 0.63 -9.41
C ASP A 37 16.71 1.63 -10.57
N TYR A 38 15.92 2.71 -10.40
CA TYR A 38 15.44 3.50 -11.54
C TYR A 38 16.55 4.19 -12.35
N TYR A 39 17.58 4.75 -11.68
CA TYR A 39 18.71 5.34 -12.39
C TYR A 39 19.60 4.26 -13.06
N ASP A 40 19.90 3.19 -12.33
CA ASP A 40 20.82 2.12 -12.74
C ASP A 40 20.35 1.40 -14.01
N MET A 41 19.05 1.16 -14.13
CA MET A 41 18.45 0.51 -15.30
C MET A 41 18.60 1.32 -16.59
N VAL A 42 18.65 2.65 -16.49
CA VAL A 42 18.78 3.54 -17.65
C VAL A 42 20.25 3.83 -17.92
N GLU A 43 21.07 4.02 -16.88
CA GLU A 43 22.52 4.24 -17.00
C GLU A 43 23.23 3.11 -17.73
N ILE A 44 22.90 1.86 -17.44
CA ILE A 44 23.56 0.71 -18.06
C ILE A 44 23.52 0.76 -19.59
N LEU A 45 22.47 1.36 -20.18
CA LEU A 45 22.28 1.48 -21.63
C LEU A 45 23.32 2.38 -22.31
N ASP A 46 24.02 3.24 -21.58
CA ASP A 46 25.12 4.06 -22.13
C ASP A 46 26.22 3.18 -22.75
N ASN A 47 26.38 1.96 -22.24
CA ASN A 47 27.36 0.99 -22.73
C ASN A 47 26.84 0.13 -23.89
N PHE A 48 25.55 0.24 -24.24
CA PHE A 48 24.89 -0.61 -25.23
C PHE A 48 24.00 0.20 -26.19
N PRO A 49 24.58 1.05 -27.06
CA PRO A 49 23.83 1.98 -27.91
C PRO A 49 22.90 1.32 -28.94
N LYS A 50 23.08 0.01 -29.22
CA LYS A 50 22.17 -0.76 -30.08
C LYS A 50 20.89 -1.20 -29.38
N ILE A 51 20.87 -1.13 -28.05
CA ILE A 51 19.75 -1.62 -27.24
C ILE A 51 18.74 -0.51 -27.05
N HIS A 52 17.57 -0.70 -27.66
CA HIS A 52 16.42 0.19 -27.57
C HIS A 52 15.34 -0.43 -26.70
N GLN A 53 14.72 0.36 -25.82
CA GLN A 53 13.78 -0.13 -24.82
C GLN A 53 12.68 0.87 -24.51
N ASN A 54 11.64 0.42 -23.82
CA ASN A 54 10.54 1.25 -23.35
C ASN A 54 10.57 1.28 -21.82
N PHE A 55 10.43 2.47 -21.25
CA PHE A 55 10.23 2.65 -19.81
C PHE A 55 8.88 3.31 -19.59
N ASN A 56 8.13 2.79 -18.63
CA ASN A 56 6.90 3.39 -18.17
C ASN A 56 7.11 3.94 -16.76
N LEU A 57 6.76 5.20 -16.56
CA LEU A 57 6.92 5.91 -15.29
C LEU A 57 5.54 6.35 -14.80
N VAL A 58 5.10 5.84 -13.66
CA VAL A 58 3.79 6.23 -13.09
C VAL A 58 3.88 7.65 -12.51
N PRO A 59 2.89 8.54 -12.78
CA PRO A 59 2.92 9.91 -12.27
C PRO A 59 2.98 10.01 -10.74
N SER A 60 2.26 9.16 -9.99
CA SER A 60 2.33 9.13 -8.52
C SER A 60 3.72 8.77 -7.99
N LEU A 61 4.49 7.94 -8.70
CA LEU A 61 5.90 7.66 -8.36
C LEU A 61 6.76 8.92 -8.56
N LEU A 62 6.63 9.57 -9.73
CA LEU A 62 7.38 10.77 -10.06
C LEU A 62 7.09 11.92 -9.08
N LEU A 63 5.82 12.09 -8.70
CA LEU A 63 5.38 13.07 -7.72
C LEU A 63 6.13 12.93 -6.39
N GLN A 64 6.22 11.69 -5.90
CA GLN A 64 6.88 11.40 -4.63
C GLN A 64 8.40 11.57 -4.73
N LEU A 65 9.03 11.15 -5.83
CA LEU A 65 10.47 11.39 -6.08
C LEU A 65 10.79 12.88 -6.11
N GLU A 66 9.98 13.69 -6.77
CA GLU A 66 10.11 15.14 -6.77
C GLU A 66 9.94 15.72 -5.37
N ASP A 67 9.00 15.21 -4.57
CA ASP A 67 8.75 15.67 -3.20
C ASP A 67 9.98 15.46 -2.28
N TYR A 68 10.64 14.29 -2.36
CA TYR A 68 11.91 14.03 -1.66
C TYR A 68 13.02 15.00 -2.07
N VAL A 69 13.11 15.33 -3.36
CA VAL A 69 14.20 16.15 -3.90
C VAL A 69 13.97 17.64 -3.64
N GLN A 70 12.75 18.13 -3.85
CA GLN A 70 12.42 19.55 -3.92
C GLN A 70 11.83 20.11 -2.62
N ASN A 71 11.02 19.30 -1.91
CA ASN A 71 10.27 19.77 -0.74
C ASN A 71 10.78 19.18 0.59
N ASP A 72 11.89 18.44 0.53
CA ASP A 72 12.49 17.76 1.68
C ASP A 72 11.52 16.81 2.42
N ALA A 73 10.60 16.22 1.67
CA ALA A 73 9.66 15.27 2.23
C ALA A 73 10.38 14.05 2.84
N LYS A 74 9.77 13.46 3.85
CA LYS A 74 10.36 12.38 4.64
C LYS A 74 9.44 11.16 4.68
N ASP A 75 10.04 9.99 4.64
CA ASP A 75 9.43 8.76 5.13
C ASP A 75 9.81 8.47 6.59
N GLU A 76 9.09 7.57 7.22
CA GLU A 76 9.36 7.21 8.62
C GLU A 76 10.74 6.60 8.84
N ILE A 77 11.29 5.83 7.90
CA ILE A 77 12.69 5.38 8.03
C ILE A 77 13.63 6.60 8.01
N LEU A 78 13.44 7.55 7.08
CA LEU A 78 14.30 8.72 6.96
C LEU A 78 14.22 9.60 8.22
N ARG A 79 13.02 9.87 8.74
CA ARG A 79 12.84 10.60 10.01
C ARG A 79 13.62 9.95 11.15
N LYS A 80 13.50 8.62 11.30
CA LYS A 80 14.20 7.87 12.34
C LYS A 80 15.70 7.72 12.08
N THR A 81 16.14 7.84 10.83
CA THR A 81 17.56 7.88 10.46
C THR A 81 18.20 9.21 10.87
N GLU A 82 17.51 10.33 10.68
CA GLU A 82 18.05 11.67 10.94
C GLU A 82 18.31 11.92 12.44
N ILE A 83 17.49 11.36 13.33
CA ILE A 83 17.67 11.47 14.80
C ILE A 83 19.09 10.99 15.17
N PRO A 84 19.91 11.80 15.88
CA PRO A 84 21.21 11.35 16.37
C PRO A 84 21.07 10.10 17.22
N ALA A 85 21.95 9.10 17.04
CA ALA A 85 21.75 7.78 17.65
C ALA A 85 21.72 7.83 19.20
N ALA A 86 22.42 8.80 19.78
CA ALA A 86 22.42 9.07 21.22
C ALA A 86 21.10 9.65 21.74
N GLN A 87 20.27 10.23 20.88
CA GLN A 87 18.98 10.87 21.21
C GLN A 87 17.77 9.99 20.89
N LEU A 88 17.96 8.83 20.26
CA LEU A 88 16.90 7.87 19.98
C LEU A 88 16.22 7.43 21.28
N SER A 89 14.90 7.60 21.34
CA SER A 89 14.06 7.06 22.41
C SER A 89 14.05 5.53 22.38
N GLU A 90 13.54 4.89 23.44
CA GLU A 90 13.34 3.43 23.44
C GLU A 90 12.45 2.98 22.26
N GLU A 91 11.42 3.77 21.95
CA GLU A 91 10.48 3.48 20.87
C GLU A 91 11.15 3.58 19.50
N ASP A 92 11.96 4.61 19.28
CA ASP A 92 12.74 4.74 18.05
C ASP A 92 13.70 3.56 17.89
N ARG A 93 14.37 3.14 18.96
CA ARG A 93 15.28 1.99 18.94
C ARG A 93 14.56 0.70 18.60
N LEU A 94 13.37 0.46 19.16
CA LEU A 94 12.53 -0.69 18.83
C LEU A 94 12.08 -0.64 17.37
N PHE A 95 11.69 0.54 16.87
CA PHE A 95 11.36 0.77 15.48
C PHE A 95 12.54 0.41 14.55
N LEU A 96 13.74 0.90 14.86
CA LEU A 96 14.96 0.58 14.11
C LEU A 96 15.21 -0.93 14.07
N LEU A 97 15.17 -1.61 15.22
CA LEU A 97 15.38 -3.06 15.26
C LEU A 97 14.32 -3.84 14.46
N LYS A 98 13.10 -3.32 14.38
CA LYS A 98 12.03 -3.93 13.58
C LYS A 98 12.24 -3.70 12.08
N TYR A 99 12.41 -2.46 11.65
CA TYR A 99 12.28 -2.08 10.23
C TYR A 99 13.61 -1.88 9.50
N PHE A 100 14.73 -1.58 10.17
CA PHE A 100 16.03 -1.32 9.51
C PHE A 100 16.76 -2.61 9.08
N PHE A 101 16.01 -3.69 8.91
CA PHE A 101 16.45 -4.96 8.30
C PHE A 101 15.45 -5.46 7.25
N MET A 102 14.50 -4.62 6.81
CA MET A 102 13.62 -4.91 5.67
C MET A 102 14.39 -4.72 4.37
N ALA A 103 15.29 -5.66 4.10
CA ALA A 103 16.09 -5.76 2.90
C ALA A 103 16.45 -7.23 2.71
N ASN A 104 16.67 -7.67 1.47
CA ASN A 104 17.03 -9.05 1.18
C ASN A 104 18.26 -9.48 2.00
N PRO A 105 18.13 -10.44 2.94
CA PRO A 105 19.25 -10.78 3.81
C PRO A 105 20.45 -11.32 3.05
N GLU A 106 20.23 -12.15 2.03
CA GLU A 106 21.31 -12.79 1.28
C GLU A 106 22.09 -11.82 0.39
N ARG A 107 21.42 -10.81 -0.16
CA ARG A 107 22.01 -9.89 -1.15
C ARG A 107 22.45 -8.56 -0.57
N LEU A 108 21.71 -8.00 0.37
CA LEU A 108 21.95 -6.64 0.88
C LEU A 108 22.53 -6.62 2.30
N ILE A 109 22.24 -7.62 3.13
CA ILE A 109 22.68 -7.63 4.54
C ILE A 109 23.94 -8.49 4.75
N LEU A 110 23.85 -9.79 4.48
CA LEU A 110 24.89 -10.77 4.79
C LEU A 110 26.24 -10.55 4.08
N PRO A 111 26.30 -9.98 2.85
CA PRO A 111 27.58 -9.67 2.21
C PRO A 111 28.38 -8.56 2.90
N ASN A 112 27.74 -7.71 3.69
CA ASN A 112 28.37 -6.57 4.36
C ASN A 112 28.69 -6.93 5.83
N PRO A 113 29.97 -7.10 6.23
CA PRO A 113 30.33 -7.61 7.56
C PRO A 113 29.77 -6.80 8.74
N GLY A 114 29.83 -5.46 8.67
CA GLY A 114 29.27 -4.57 9.67
C GLY A 114 27.75 -4.70 9.80
N TYR A 115 27.04 -4.78 8.67
CA TYR A 115 25.58 -4.93 8.69
C TYR A 115 25.15 -6.31 9.16
N LYS A 116 25.83 -7.37 8.69
CA LYS A 116 25.65 -8.75 9.13
C LYS A 116 25.81 -8.88 10.65
N ARG A 117 26.82 -8.23 11.23
CA ARG A 117 27.03 -8.21 12.69
C ARG A 117 25.78 -7.70 13.42
N LEU A 118 25.21 -6.59 12.98
CA LEU A 118 24.00 -5.99 13.57
C LEU A 118 22.77 -6.90 13.38
N PHE A 119 22.61 -7.49 12.19
CA PHE A 119 21.51 -8.43 11.90
C PHE A 119 21.54 -9.66 12.79
N LEU A 120 22.71 -10.28 12.97
CA LEU A 120 22.88 -11.42 13.87
C LEU A 120 22.67 -11.02 15.34
N LYS A 121 23.09 -9.81 15.71
CA LYS A 121 22.92 -9.26 17.06
C LYS A 121 21.45 -9.02 17.43
N ARG A 122 20.61 -8.57 16.48
CA ARG A 122 19.16 -8.41 16.67
C ARG A 122 18.47 -9.75 17.02
N ARG A 123 18.98 -10.87 16.51
CA ARG A 123 18.34 -12.20 16.57
C ARG A 123 17.05 -12.25 15.72
N LYS A 124 16.37 -13.41 15.72
CA LYS A 124 15.20 -13.70 14.86
C LYS A 124 13.83 -13.40 15.47
N ASN A 125 13.73 -13.23 16.80
CA ASN A 125 12.44 -13.01 17.44
C ASN A 125 12.00 -11.54 17.32
N LEU A 126 11.04 -11.28 16.43
CA LEU A 126 10.49 -9.94 16.16
C LEU A 126 9.26 -9.57 17.00
N SER A 127 8.85 -10.44 17.92
CA SER A 127 7.84 -10.07 18.91
C SER A 127 8.34 -8.90 19.78
N GLU A 128 7.42 -8.14 20.36
CA GLU A 128 7.76 -7.01 21.24
C GLU A 128 8.73 -7.44 22.36
N THR A 129 8.49 -8.61 22.97
CA THR A 129 9.37 -9.17 24.00
C THR A 129 10.75 -9.53 23.45
N GLY A 130 10.80 -10.09 22.23
CA GLY A 130 12.05 -10.38 21.51
C GLY A 130 12.87 -9.12 21.21
N LEU A 131 12.23 -8.08 20.70
CA LEU A 131 12.89 -6.80 20.38
C LEU A 131 13.39 -6.08 21.64
N LYS A 132 12.61 -6.07 22.73
CA LYS A 132 13.06 -5.53 24.04
C LYS A 132 14.25 -6.28 24.63
N GLN A 133 14.34 -7.59 24.39
CA GLN A 133 15.53 -8.35 24.78
C GLN A 133 16.73 -8.00 23.90
N ALA A 134 16.54 -7.87 22.58
CA ALA A 134 17.59 -7.49 21.65
C ALA A 134 18.16 -6.10 21.99
N LEU A 135 17.30 -5.15 22.35
CA LEU A 135 17.66 -3.78 22.72
C LEU A 135 18.78 -3.71 23.78
N ARG A 136 18.77 -4.63 24.76
CA ARG A 136 19.77 -4.68 25.86
C ARG A 136 21.19 -4.93 25.37
N PHE A 137 21.36 -5.46 24.16
CA PHE A 137 22.67 -5.75 23.59
C PHE A 137 23.18 -4.61 22.71
N PHE A 138 22.33 -3.68 22.26
CA PHE A 138 22.69 -2.60 21.34
C PHE A 138 23.18 -1.36 22.09
N THR A 139 24.28 -0.80 21.60
CA THR A 139 24.84 0.48 22.04
C THR A 139 24.38 1.61 21.11
N ASN A 140 24.61 2.87 21.51
CA ASN A 140 24.35 4.01 20.62
C ASN A 140 25.14 3.90 19.30
N GLN A 141 26.37 3.38 19.34
CA GLN A 141 27.16 3.17 18.12
C GLN A 141 26.56 2.09 17.22
N ASP A 142 25.98 1.02 17.79
CA ASP A 142 25.29 0.01 16.97
C ASP A 142 24.07 0.58 16.26
N PHE A 143 23.34 1.51 16.90
CA PHE A 143 22.21 2.19 16.28
C PHE A 143 22.64 3.16 15.18
N LEU A 144 23.73 3.92 15.39
CA LEU A 144 24.30 4.76 14.35
C LEU A 144 24.77 3.92 13.15
N ASP A 145 25.49 2.82 13.43
CA ASP A 145 25.92 1.90 12.37
C ASP A 145 24.72 1.29 11.64
N LEU A 146 23.62 0.99 12.34
CA LEU A 146 22.38 0.46 11.74
C LEU A 146 21.67 1.50 10.86
N GLN A 147 21.58 2.74 11.32
CA GLN A 147 21.00 3.86 10.55
C GLN A 147 21.74 4.05 9.23
N VAL A 148 23.07 4.03 9.27
CA VAL A 148 23.92 4.16 8.06
C VAL A 148 23.79 2.93 7.18
N TRP A 149 23.93 1.71 7.73
CA TRP A 149 23.94 0.49 6.92
C TRP A 149 22.64 0.21 6.20
N TYR A 150 21.49 0.41 6.86
CA TYR A 150 20.20 0.21 6.22
C TYR A 150 20.12 1.08 4.96
N ASN A 151 20.31 2.39 5.11
CA ASN A 151 20.23 3.32 3.98
C ASN A 151 21.33 3.06 2.93
N LEU A 152 22.57 2.78 3.35
CA LEU A 152 23.70 2.54 2.44
C LEU A 152 23.50 1.28 1.60
N SER A 153 22.85 0.24 2.14
CA SER A 153 22.61 -1.01 1.42
C SER A 153 21.69 -0.86 0.20
N TRP A 154 20.83 0.18 0.21
CA TRP A 154 19.92 0.54 -0.88
C TRP A 154 20.55 1.46 -1.95
N THR A 155 21.82 1.82 -1.84
CA THR A 155 22.50 2.58 -2.90
C THR A 155 22.70 1.71 -4.15
N GLY A 156 22.30 2.18 -5.33
CA GLY A 156 22.46 1.48 -6.60
C GLY A 156 23.92 1.17 -6.98
N GLU A 157 24.13 0.09 -7.72
CA GLU A 157 25.45 -0.41 -8.14
C GLU A 157 26.24 0.60 -9.00
N SER A 158 25.55 1.45 -9.75
CA SER A 158 26.20 2.52 -10.52
C SER A 158 26.92 3.53 -9.61
N HIS A 159 26.48 3.66 -8.35
CA HIS A 159 26.98 4.64 -7.38
C HIS A 159 27.88 4.04 -6.29
N LYS A 160 27.74 2.75 -5.93
CA LYS A 160 28.52 2.12 -4.83
C LYS A 160 30.03 2.27 -4.95
N ASN A 161 30.56 2.34 -6.18
CA ASN A 161 31.99 2.50 -6.45
C ASN A 161 32.45 3.96 -6.56
N GLN A 162 31.58 4.93 -6.27
CA GLN A 162 31.84 6.36 -6.31
C GLN A 162 31.88 6.94 -4.89
N GLU A 163 32.60 8.04 -4.69
CA GLU A 163 32.55 8.77 -3.43
C GLU A 163 31.19 9.46 -3.25
N PRO A 164 30.65 9.55 -2.01
CA PRO A 164 31.23 9.05 -0.76
C PRO A 164 30.88 7.58 -0.45
N PHE A 165 29.97 6.97 -1.22
CA PHE A 165 29.45 5.63 -0.93
C PHE A 165 30.54 4.57 -0.83
N LYS A 166 31.54 4.63 -1.70
CA LYS A 166 32.69 3.74 -1.68
C LYS A 166 33.44 3.78 -0.34
N SER A 167 33.79 4.98 0.14
CA SER A 167 34.48 5.14 1.42
C SER A 167 33.61 4.68 2.60
N LEU A 168 32.30 4.93 2.55
CA LEU A 168 31.37 4.46 3.58
C LEU A 168 31.29 2.93 3.63
N ILE A 169 31.19 2.27 2.47
CA ILE A 169 31.19 0.80 2.39
C ILE A 169 32.52 0.23 2.91
N GLN A 170 33.65 0.86 2.56
CA GLN A 170 34.98 0.44 3.02
C GLN A 170 35.18 0.63 4.53
N LYS A 171 34.56 1.67 5.11
CA LYS A 171 34.62 1.95 6.54
C LYS A 171 33.95 0.85 7.37
N ASP A 172 32.85 0.28 6.87
CA ASP A 172 32.12 -0.89 7.36
C ASP A 172 31.50 -0.80 8.78
N TYR A 173 32.10 -0.08 9.73
CA TYR A 173 31.63 0.07 11.10
C TYR A 173 32.18 1.35 11.76
N ASN A 174 31.67 1.68 12.94
CA ASN A 174 32.03 2.90 13.68
C ASN A 174 31.79 4.17 12.85
N PHE A 175 30.63 4.25 12.20
CA PHE A 175 30.23 5.45 11.48
C PHE A 175 30.05 6.63 12.43
N SER A 176 30.30 7.83 11.92
CA SER A 176 30.01 9.09 12.63
C SER A 176 28.66 9.66 12.19
N GLU A 177 28.13 10.62 12.95
CA GLU A 177 26.95 11.38 12.52
C GLU A 177 27.24 12.16 11.22
N GLU A 178 28.48 12.57 10.99
CA GLU A 178 28.92 13.20 9.74
C GLU A 178 28.86 12.24 8.54
N ASP A 179 29.24 10.96 8.73
CA ASP A 179 29.08 9.93 7.69
C ASP A 179 27.60 9.74 7.33
N LYS A 180 26.73 9.74 8.35
CA LYS A 180 25.28 9.63 8.18
C LYS A 180 24.72 10.80 7.38
N SER A 181 25.07 12.03 7.74
CA SER A 181 24.67 13.23 6.98
C SER A 181 25.18 13.18 5.54
N THR A 182 26.47 12.84 5.37
CA THR A 182 27.10 12.70 4.05
C THR A 182 26.39 11.67 3.17
N LEU A 183 26.00 10.53 3.75
CA LEU A 183 25.21 9.51 3.06
C LEU A 183 23.87 10.06 2.57
N LEU A 184 23.09 10.66 3.47
CA LEU A 184 21.74 11.15 3.17
C LEU A 184 21.74 12.28 2.13
N GLU A 185 22.68 13.22 2.24
CA GLU A 185 22.87 14.29 1.26
C GLU A 185 23.16 13.73 -0.14
N ASN A 186 24.05 12.74 -0.23
CA ASN A 186 24.40 12.14 -1.52
C ASN A 186 23.31 11.23 -2.08
N GLN A 187 22.50 10.59 -1.23
CA GLN A 187 21.29 9.88 -1.66
C GLN A 187 20.29 10.84 -2.32
N LYS A 188 20.05 12.02 -1.74
CA LYS A 188 19.20 13.05 -2.35
C LYS A 188 19.71 13.48 -3.74
N LEU A 189 21.03 13.59 -3.91
CA LEU A 189 21.65 13.88 -5.21
C LEU A 189 21.49 12.74 -6.24
N VAL A 190 21.42 11.48 -5.80
CA VAL A 190 21.13 10.35 -6.68
C VAL A 190 19.69 10.43 -7.19
N LEU A 191 18.71 10.63 -6.29
CA LEU A 191 17.30 10.77 -6.66
C LEU A 191 17.08 11.89 -7.69
N ALA A 192 17.74 13.04 -7.49
CA ALA A 192 17.66 14.19 -8.39
C ALA A 192 18.13 13.90 -9.84
N LYS A 193 18.91 12.83 -10.06
CA LYS A 193 19.41 12.46 -11.40
C LYS A 193 18.45 11.57 -12.20
N ILE A 194 17.46 10.93 -11.56
CA ILE A 194 16.62 9.88 -12.17
C ILE A 194 15.88 10.42 -13.40
N LEU A 195 15.06 11.46 -13.23
CA LEU A 195 14.23 12.00 -14.32
C LEU A 195 15.09 12.56 -15.45
N LYS A 196 16.19 13.25 -15.10
CA LYS A 196 17.13 13.78 -16.09
C LYS A 196 17.72 12.66 -16.94
N LYS A 197 18.15 11.57 -16.32
CA LYS A 197 18.77 10.44 -17.05
C LYS A 197 17.79 9.77 -18.02
N HIS A 198 16.54 9.59 -17.61
CA HIS A 198 15.47 9.09 -18.48
C HIS A 198 15.25 10.04 -19.67
N LYS A 199 15.11 11.34 -19.39
CA LYS A 199 14.94 12.37 -20.43
C LYS A 199 16.09 12.39 -21.43
N ASP A 200 17.33 12.37 -20.95
CA ASP A 200 18.53 12.40 -21.80
C ASP A 200 18.58 11.23 -22.80
N LEU A 201 18.19 10.01 -22.39
CA LEU A 201 18.17 8.86 -23.31
C LEU A 201 16.92 8.85 -24.21
N ALA A 202 15.81 9.41 -23.75
CA ALA A 202 14.60 9.56 -24.56
C ALA A 202 14.82 10.54 -25.72
N GLU A 203 15.47 11.68 -25.45
CA GLU A 203 15.82 12.69 -26.46
C GLU A 203 16.83 12.15 -27.50
N LYS A 204 17.69 11.21 -27.09
CA LYS A 204 18.59 10.48 -28.02
C LYS A 204 17.85 9.42 -28.86
N GLY A 205 16.60 9.13 -28.56
CA GLY A 205 15.81 8.09 -29.22
C GLY A 205 16.21 6.66 -28.85
N GLN A 206 17.07 6.47 -27.84
CA GLN A 206 17.46 5.13 -27.40
C GLN A 206 16.38 4.47 -26.54
N ILE A 207 15.61 5.26 -25.81
CA ILE A 207 14.45 4.77 -25.07
C ILE A 207 13.17 5.50 -25.47
N GLU A 208 12.05 4.83 -25.35
CA GLU A 208 10.73 5.46 -25.36
C GLU A 208 10.20 5.56 -23.93
N LEU A 209 9.75 6.75 -23.55
CA LEU A 209 9.08 6.99 -22.28
C LEU A 209 7.56 6.98 -22.49
N SER A 210 6.87 6.24 -21.64
CA SER A 210 5.41 6.18 -21.54
C SER A 210 4.95 6.51 -20.13
N THR A 211 3.66 6.81 -19.98
CA THR A 211 3.04 7.12 -18.68
C THR A 211 1.88 6.15 -18.40
N THR A 212 1.20 6.35 -17.28
CA THR A 212 0.08 5.54 -16.76
C THR A 212 -0.97 6.51 -16.20
N PRO A 213 -2.25 6.10 -16.04
CA PRO A 213 -3.21 6.91 -15.30
C PRO A 213 -2.67 7.27 -13.90
N PHE A 214 -2.91 8.51 -13.45
CA PHE A 214 -2.07 9.22 -12.48
C PHE A 214 -1.72 8.42 -11.21
N TYR A 215 -2.72 7.91 -10.50
CA TYR A 215 -2.56 7.16 -9.25
C TYR A 215 -2.71 5.65 -9.44
N HIS A 216 -2.40 5.15 -10.63
CA HIS A 216 -2.42 3.72 -10.94
C HIS A 216 -3.77 2.98 -10.73
N PRO A 217 -4.95 3.53 -11.09
CA PRO A 217 -6.23 2.83 -10.93
C PRO A 217 -6.47 1.73 -11.97
N ILE A 218 -7.29 0.72 -11.62
CA ILE A 218 -7.84 -0.23 -12.60
C ILE A 218 -8.90 0.47 -13.45
N VAL A 219 -8.49 1.11 -14.55
CA VAL A 219 -9.33 1.94 -15.43
C VAL A 219 -10.65 1.25 -15.85
N PRO A 220 -10.68 -0.04 -16.22
CA PRO A 220 -11.93 -0.73 -16.50
C PRO A 220 -12.94 -0.67 -15.34
N LEU A 221 -12.50 -0.81 -14.09
CA LEU A 221 -13.37 -0.82 -12.91
C LEU A 221 -13.86 0.58 -12.54
N LEU A 222 -13.06 1.63 -12.78
CA LEU A 222 -13.54 3.01 -12.65
C LEU A 222 -14.65 3.32 -13.67
N CYS A 223 -14.51 2.81 -14.90
CA CYS A 223 -15.52 3.00 -15.95
C CYS A 223 -16.87 2.41 -15.54
N ASP A 224 -16.88 1.14 -15.10
CA ASP A 224 -18.05 0.44 -14.56
C ASP A 224 -17.61 -0.89 -13.94
N THR A 225 -17.73 -1.04 -12.62
CA THR A 225 -17.42 -2.30 -11.90
C THR A 225 -18.18 -3.53 -12.42
N GLN A 226 -19.33 -3.36 -13.11
CA GLN A 226 -20.03 -4.48 -13.75
C GLN A 226 -19.20 -5.17 -14.83
N ILE A 227 -18.19 -4.51 -15.40
CA ILE A 227 -17.32 -5.09 -16.43
C ILE A 227 -16.62 -6.37 -15.95
N ALA A 228 -16.40 -6.51 -14.63
CA ALA A 228 -15.79 -7.69 -14.06
C ALA A 228 -16.57 -8.98 -14.33
N ARG A 229 -17.90 -8.91 -14.53
CA ARG A 229 -18.71 -10.09 -14.87
C ARG A 229 -18.37 -10.69 -16.23
N VAL A 230 -17.72 -9.95 -17.13
CA VAL A 230 -17.31 -10.50 -18.42
C VAL A 230 -16.24 -11.57 -18.24
N ALA A 231 -15.22 -11.29 -17.42
CA ALA A 231 -14.16 -12.25 -17.11
C ALA A 231 -14.54 -13.21 -15.97
N MET A 232 -15.40 -12.76 -15.05
CA MET A 232 -15.77 -13.50 -13.85
C MET A 232 -17.31 -13.56 -13.70
N PRO A 233 -18.04 -14.38 -14.49
CA PRO A 233 -19.51 -14.33 -14.55
C PRO A 233 -20.23 -14.51 -13.21
N LYS A 234 -19.62 -15.24 -12.27
CA LYS A 234 -20.18 -15.56 -10.95
C LYS A 234 -19.69 -14.65 -9.82
N VAL A 235 -18.92 -13.61 -10.12
CA VAL A 235 -18.37 -12.71 -9.09
C VAL A 235 -19.47 -11.98 -8.32
N SER A 236 -19.27 -11.85 -7.01
CA SER A 236 -20.03 -10.96 -6.13
C SER A 236 -19.51 -9.54 -6.30
N LEU A 237 -20.38 -8.58 -6.63
CA LEU A 237 -19.99 -7.20 -6.89
C LEU A 237 -20.45 -6.27 -5.76
N PRO A 238 -19.76 -5.12 -5.55
CA PRO A 238 -20.12 -4.16 -4.52
C PRO A 238 -21.50 -3.57 -4.79
N THR A 239 -22.25 -3.30 -3.71
CA THR A 239 -23.54 -2.60 -3.76
C THR A 239 -23.53 -1.47 -2.73
N PRO A 240 -23.60 -0.18 -3.14
CA PRO A 240 -23.69 0.29 -4.52
C PRO A 240 -22.42 -0.01 -5.33
N GLY A 241 -22.57 -0.19 -6.64
CA GLY A 241 -21.43 -0.33 -7.55
C GLY A 241 -20.67 0.99 -7.71
N PHE A 242 -19.49 0.92 -8.33
CA PHE A 242 -18.70 2.09 -8.73
C PHE A 242 -18.74 2.26 -10.25
N LYS A 243 -19.02 3.49 -10.71
CA LYS A 243 -19.21 3.82 -12.14
C LYS A 243 -18.98 5.33 -12.37
N PHE A 244 -17.72 5.72 -12.47
CA PHE A 244 -17.28 7.10 -12.69
C PHE A 244 -16.25 7.15 -13.84
N PRO A 245 -16.67 6.93 -15.11
CA PRO A 245 -15.76 7.03 -16.26
C PRO A 245 -15.12 8.41 -16.43
N GLU A 246 -15.67 9.45 -15.82
CA GLU A 246 -15.06 10.79 -15.73
C GLU A 246 -13.80 10.81 -14.88
N ASP A 247 -13.75 10.01 -13.80
CA ASP A 247 -12.59 9.90 -12.92
C ASP A 247 -11.49 9.14 -13.68
N ALA A 248 -11.85 8.08 -14.43
CA ALA A 248 -10.96 7.38 -15.36
C ALA A 248 -10.34 8.30 -16.43
N ASP A 249 -11.16 9.14 -17.08
CA ASP A 249 -10.67 10.11 -18.08
C ASP A 249 -9.74 11.15 -17.44
N ARG A 250 -10.06 11.61 -16.23
CA ARG A 250 -9.22 12.56 -15.50
C ARG A 250 -7.89 11.95 -15.07
N GLN A 251 -7.86 10.70 -14.60
CA GLN A 251 -6.61 10.00 -14.24
C GLN A 251 -5.67 9.93 -15.46
N ILE A 252 -6.22 9.69 -16.65
CA ILE A 252 -5.46 9.67 -17.91
C ILE A 252 -4.96 11.08 -18.26
N ARG A 253 -5.83 12.08 -18.27
CA ARG A 253 -5.47 13.47 -18.63
C ARG A 253 -4.44 14.06 -17.68
N ASP A 254 -4.67 13.96 -16.38
CA ASP A 254 -3.77 14.51 -15.37
C ASP A 254 -2.40 13.80 -15.46
N GLY A 255 -2.38 12.49 -15.73
CA GLY A 255 -1.13 11.74 -15.93
C GLY A 255 -0.35 12.13 -17.18
N LEU A 256 -1.04 12.49 -18.26
CA LEU A 256 -0.45 13.02 -19.49
C LEU A 256 0.11 14.43 -19.29
N ASP A 257 -0.68 15.31 -18.67
CA ASP A 257 -0.28 16.70 -18.39
C ASP A 257 0.93 16.73 -17.46
N TYR A 258 0.91 15.88 -16.41
CA TYR A 258 2.03 15.76 -15.49
C TYR A 258 3.29 15.26 -16.21
N PHE A 259 3.19 14.24 -17.06
CA PHE A 259 4.31 13.75 -17.86
C PHE A 259 4.88 14.83 -18.79
N GLU A 260 4.02 15.52 -19.57
CA GLU A 260 4.44 16.51 -20.55
C GLU A 260 5.20 17.67 -19.88
N GLN A 261 4.76 18.11 -18.70
CA GLN A 261 5.45 19.14 -17.92
C GLN A 261 6.89 18.78 -17.53
N ARG A 262 7.20 17.49 -17.30
CA ARG A 262 8.56 17.04 -16.89
C ARG A 262 9.45 16.76 -18.09
N PHE A 263 8.91 16.04 -19.07
CA PHE A 263 9.71 15.54 -20.19
C PHE A 263 9.71 16.49 -21.39
N GLY A 264 8.74 17.40 -21.50
CA GLY A 264 8.65 18.39 -22.58
C GLY A 264 8.05 17.84 -23.89
N PHE A 265 7.47 16.65 -23.84
CA PHE A 265 6.78 16.04 -24.97
C PHE A 265 5.63 15.15 -24.48
N LYS A 266 4.64 14.91 -25.36
CA LYS A 266 3.54 13.97 -25.08
C LYS A 266 3.97 12.52 -25.30
N PRO A 267 3.68 11.59 -24.37
CA PRO A 267 3.98 10.19 -24.59
C PRO A 267 3.04 9.62 -25.66
N LYS A 268 3.58 8.77 -26.52
CA LYS A 268 2.77 8.05 -27.53
C LYS A 268 2.12 6.80 -26.97
N GLY A 269 2.70 6.25 -25.92
CA GLY A 269 2.23 5.05 -25.25
C GLY A 269 1.72 5.28 -23.85
N MET A 270 0.89 4.37 -23.40
CA MET A 270 0.48 4.27 -22.01
C MET A 270 0.50 2.79 -21.57
N TRP A 271 1.03 2.53 -20.39
CA TRP A 271 0.78 1.26 -19.71
C TRP A 271 -0.56 1.41 -18.96
N PRO A 272 -1.59 0.62 -19.29
CA PRO A 272 -2.76 0.53 -18.43
C PRO A 272 -2.33 -0.12 -17.13
N SER A 273 -2.72 0.44 -15.97
CA SER A 273 -2.37 -0.12 -14.66
C SER A 273 -2.68 -1.62 -14.62
N GLU A 274 -1.69 -2.43 -14.24
CA GLU A 274 -1.81 -3.89 -14.19
C GLU A 274 -2.14 -4.54 -15.54
N GLY A 275 -1.76 -3.89 -16.65
CA GLY A 275 -2.16 -4.28 -18.00
C GLY A 275 -3.68 -4.33 -18.18
N SER A 276 -4.45 -3.63 -17.35
CA SER A 276 -5.91 -3.74 -17.28
C SER A 276 -6.60 -3.04 -18.44
N VAL A 277 -7.41 -3.79 -19.19
CA VAL A 277 -8.02 -3.30 -20.44
C VAL A 277 -9.49 -3.68 -20.52
N SER A 278 -10.24 -2.92 -21.30
CA SER A 278 -11.61 -3.18 -21.71
C SER A 278 -11.92 -2.34 -22.96
N PRO A 279 -13.00 -2.61 -23.71
CA PRO A 279 -13.38 -1.77 -24.84
C PRO A 279 -13.59 -0.31 -24.45
N LYS A 280 -14.21 -0.04 -23.28
CA LYS A 280 -14.45 1.33 -22.81
C LYS A 280 -13.16 2.04 -22.38
N ALA A 281 -12.27 1.35 -21.66
CA ALA A 281 -10.96 1.89 -21.31
C ALA A 281 -10.14 2.21 -22.58
N SER A 282 -10.16 1.33 -23.58
CA SER A 282 -9.50 1.54 -24.88
C SER A 282 -9.96 2.83 -25.56
N SER A 283 -11.27 3.09 -25.57
CA SER A 283 -11.82 4.35 -26.10
C SER A 283 -11.30 5.57 -25.34
N LEU A 284 -11.17 5.50 -24.01
CA LEU A 284 -10.63 6.62 -23.22
C LEU A 284 -9.15 6.88 -23.51
N PHE A 285 -8.34 5.83 -23.68
CA PHE A 285 -6.95 6.00 -24.09
C PHE A 285 -6.85 6.64 -25.48
N ALA A 286 -7.62 6.15 -26.46
CA ALA A 286 -7.66 6.72 -27.81
C ALA A 286 -8.13 8.19 -27.83
N LYS A 287 -9.18 8.52 -27.06
CA LYS A 287 -9.68 9.90 -26.86
C LYS A 287 -8.57 10.85 -26.41
N ASN A 288 -7.69 10.37 -25.55
CA ASN A 288 -6.58 11.15 -24.99
C ASN A 288 -5.30 11.09 -25.83
N GLY A 289 -5.39 10.61 -27.08
CA GLY A 289 -4.29 10.66 -28.06
C GLY A 289 -3.23 9.57 -27.88
N ILE A 290 -3.47 8.56 -27.04
CA ILE A 290 -2.59 7.40 -26.89
C ILE A 290 -2.61 6.57 -28.16
N GLN A 291 -1.41 6.25 -28.67
CA GLN A 291 -1.23 5.49 -29.91
C GLN A 291 -1.05 4.00 -29.66
N TRP A 292 -0.41 3.62 -28.55
CA TRP A 292 -0.21 2.22 -28.18
C TRP A 292 -0.40 1.97 -26.69
N ILE A 293 -0.88 0.77 -26.37
CA ILE A 293 -0.91 0.20 -25.02
C ILE A 293 -0.44 -1.25 -25.06
N ALA A 294 -0.18 -1.83 -23.90
CA ALA A 294 0.20 -3.23 -23.79
C ALA A 294 -0.57 -3.96 -22.68
N THR A 295 -0.72 -5.28 -22.83
CA THR A 295 -1.40 -6.18 -21.87
C THR A 295 -0.87 -7.62 -22.05
N ASP A 296 -1.49 -8.60 -21.42
CA ASP A 296 -1.06 -10.00 -21.42
C ASP A 296 -1.55 -10.82 -22.61
N GLU A 297 -0.78 -11.83 -23.01
CA GLU A 297 -1.12 -12.77 -24.08
C GLU A 297 -2.45 -13.48 -23.89
N GLU A 298 -2.85 -13.79 -22.65
CA GLU A 298 -4.11 -14.48 -22.40
C GLU A 298 -5.30 -13.60 -22.76
N ILE A 299 -5.19 -12.28 -22.57
CA ILE A 299 -6.20 -11.31 -23.02
C ILE A 299 -6.33 -11.35 -24.55
N LEU A 300 -5.23 -11.45 -25.30
CA LEU A 300 -5.29 -11.61 -26.76
C LEU A 300 -6.06 -12.87 -27.15
N PHE A 301 -5.71 -14.02 -26.55
CA PHE A 301 -6.34 -15.29 -26.91
C PHE A 301 -7.83 -15.30 -26.57
N GLN A 302 -8.23 -14.72 -25.44
CA GLN A 302 -9.65 -14.55 -25.08
C GLN A 302 -10.37 -13.60 -26.06
N SER A 303 -9.71 -12.51 -26.46
CA SER A 303 -10.26 -11.56 -27.44
C SER A 303 -10.54 -12.22 -28.79
N LEU A 304 -9.60 -13.03 -29.28
CA LEU A 304 -9.78 -13.78 -30.53
C LEU A 304 -10.87 -14.86 -30.42
N ALA A 305 -10.98 -15.50 -29.25
CA ALA A 305 -12.03 -16.48 -28.97
C ALA A 305 -13.43 -15.85 -29.00
N LEU A 306 -13.60 -14.63 -28.46
CA LEU A 306 -14.86 -13.88 -28.54
C LEU A 306 -15.31 -13.64 -29.99
N ASP A 307 -14.36 -13.41 -30.89
CA ASP A 307 -14.62 -13.21 -32.31
C ASP A 307 -14.69 -14.51 -33.13
N LYS A 308 -14.62 -15.68 -32.47
CA LYS A 308 -14.59 -17.01 -33.11
C LYS A 308 -13.48 -17.13 -34.17
N LEU A 309 -12.40 -16.36 -34.02
CA LEU A 309 -11.24 -16.43 -34.89
C LEU A 309 -10.35 -17.58 -34.41
N PRO A 310 -9.98 -18.54 -35.26
CA PRO A 310 -9.06 -19.60 -34.85
C PRO A 310 -7.70 -18.98 -34.53
N ALA A 311 -7.18 -19.25 -33.33
CA ALA A 311 -5.77 -19.02 -33.02
C ALA A 311 -4.94 -20.10 -33.76
N GLU A 312 -4.77 -19.93 -35.08
CA GLU A 312 -4.19 -20.96 -35.98
C GLU A 312 -2.87 -21.53 -35.42
N ASN A 313 -1.99 -20.63 -35.00
CA ASN A 313 -0.65 -20.95 -34.50
C ASN A 313 -0.19 -19.85 -33.53
N ARG A 314 0.22 -20.23 -32.31
CA ARG A 314 0.70 -19.29 -31.28
C ARG A 314 1.77 -18.34 -31.80
N PHE A 315 2.78 -18.84 -32.52
CA PHE A 315 3.90 -18.02 -33.01
C PHE A 315 3.46 -17.01 -34.07
N ARG A 316 2.44 -17.33 -34.88
CA ARG A 316 1.86 -16.36 -35.80
C ARG A 316 0.94 -15.39 -35.08
N THR A 317 0.31 -15.78 -33.99
CA THR A 317 -0.72 -14.98 -33.30
C THR A 317 -0.09 -14.00 -32.32
N LEU A 318 0.73 -14.47 -31.38
CA LEU A 318 1.23 -13.66 -30.27
C LEU A 318 2.25 -12.59 -30.70
N TYR A 319 3.22 -12.96 -31.55
CA TYR A 319 4.39 -12.13 -31.81
C TYR A 319 4.16 -11.06 -32.89
N ARG A 320 3.12 -10.22 -32.71
CA ARG A 320 2.80 -9.08 -33.56
C ARG A 320 1.99 -8.03 -32.77
N ALA A 321 1.93 -6.82 -33.30
CA ALA A 321 0.98 -5.82 -32.83
C ALA A 321 -0.42 -6.02 -33.45
N TYR A 322 -1.43 -5.59 -32.71
CA TYR A 322 -2.84 -5.55 -33.15
C TYR A 322 -3.39 -4.13 -33.09
N GLU A 323 -4.40 -3.82 -33.89
CA GLU A 323 -5.07 -2.51 -33.92
C GLU A 323 -6.54 -2.69 -33.57
N LEU A 324 -7.00 -2.04 -32.50
CA LEU A 324 -8.40 -1.94 -32.15
C LEU A 324 -8.93 -0.59 -32.62
N THR A 325 -9.91 -0.58 -33.52
CA THR A 325 -10.62 0.65 -33.92
C THR A 325 -11.68 0.98 -32.89
N THR A 326 -11.51 2.08 -32.16
CA THR A 326 -12.50 2.59 -31.19
C THR A 326 -13.34 3.71 -31.82
N SER A 327 -14.37 4.17 -31.11
CA SER A 327 -15.14 5.36 -31.52
C SER A 327 -14.31 6.65 -31.57
N GLU A 328 -13.19 6.69 -30.84
CA GLU A 328 -12.33 7.87 -30.67
C GLU A 328 -11.06 7.80 -31.53
N GLY A 329 -10.87 6.71 -32.26
CA GLY A 329 -9.68 6.46 -33.08
C GLY A 329 -9.07 5.07 -32.89
N PRO A 330 -8.06 4.71 -33.70
CA PRO A 330 -7.34 3.45 -33.56
C PRO A 330 -6.41 3.48 -32.36
N ILE A 331 -6.26 2.33 -31.70
CA ILE A 331 -5.26 2.11 -30.66
C ILE A 331 -4.53 0.78 -30.91
N HIS A 332 -3.21 0.79 -30.77
CA HIS A 332 -2.39 -0.38 -31.04
C HIS A 332 -2.08 -1.15 -29.76
N TYR A 333 -2.15 -2.46 -29.83
CA TYR A 333 -1.91 -3.39 -28.74
C TYR A 333 -0.65 -4.19 -28.96
N PHE A 334 0.18 -4.25 -27.93
CA PHE A 334 1.27 -5.22 -27.79
C PHE A 334 0.93 -6.19 -26.67
N PHE A 335 1.24 -7.47 -26.88
CA PHE A 335 0.92 -8.53 -25.92
C PHE A 335 2.19 -9.15 -25.36
N ARG A 336 2.27 -9.22 -24.03
CA ARG A 336 3.38 -9.76 -23.25
C ARG A 336 3.63 -11.22 -23.62
N ASP A 337 4.88 -11.60 -23.89
CA ASP A 337 5.30 -13.01 -23.81
C ASP A 337 5.50 -13.37 -22.34
N HIS A 338 4.53 -14.09 -21.78
CA HIS A 338 4.49 -14.42 -20.36
C HIS A 338 5.76 -15.18 -19.93
N THR A 339 6.19 -16.16 -20.74
CA THR A 339 7.32 -17.04 -20.40
C THR A 339 8.63 -16.27 -20.35
N LEU A 340 8.92 -15.44 -21.35
CA LEU A 340 10.18 -14.68 -21.39
C LEU A 340 10.23 -13.62 -20.28
N SER A 341 9.12 -12.92 -20.03
CA SER A 341 9.03 -11.98 -18.93
C SER A 341 9.28 -12.64 -17.57
N ASP A 342 8.63 -13.77 -17.28
CA ASP A 342 8.75 -14.47 -16.00
C ASP A 342 10.12 -15.10 -15.79
N LEU A 343 10.81 -15.49 -16.87
CA LEU A 343 12.18 -15.97 -16.75
C LEU A 343 13.09 -14.90 -16.13
N ILE A 344 12.93 -13.63 -16.51
CA ILE A 344 13.64 -12.51 -15.90
C ILE A 344 13.11 -12.26 -14.48
N GLY A 345 11.79 -12.19 -14.30
CA GLY A 345 11.18 -11.85 -13.01
C GLY A 345 11.48 -12.85 -11.89
N PHE A 346 11.50 -14.15 -12.20
CA PHE A 346 11.43 -15.18 -11.15
C PHE A 346 12.48 -16.30 -11.27
N VAL A 347 13.02 -16.57 -12.46
CA VAL A 347 13.84 -17.77 -12.70
C VAL A 347 15.33 -17.45 -12.71
N TYR A 348 15.76 -16.49 -13.53
CA TYR A 348 17.18 -16.21 -13.77
C TYR A 348 17.91 -15.60 -12.57
N GLN A 349 17.19 -15.13 -11.55
CA GLN A 349 17.76 -14.68 -10.26
C GLN A 349 18.59 -15.78 -9.55
N LYS A 350 18.36 -17.05 -9.89
CA LYS A 350 19.09 -18.22 -9.36
C LYS A 350 20.17 -18.76 -10.30
N TRP A 351 20.33 -18.17 -11.48
CA TRP A 351 21.23 -18.65 -12.52
C TRP A 351 22.52 -17.83 -12.56
N ASP A 352 23.57 -18.44 -13.11
CA ASP A 352 24.75 -17.70 -13.56
C ASP A 352 24.35 -16.72 -14.70
N ALA A 353 24.74 -15.45 -14.56
CA ALA A 353 24.30 -14.36 -15.42
C ALA A 353 24.59 -14.59 -16.93
N PRO A 354 25.82 -14.95 -17.35
CA PRO A 354 26.09 -15.34 -18.74
C PRO A 354 25.24 -16.51 -19.25
N SER A 355 24.97 -17.50 -18.40
CA SER A 355 24.17 -18.66 -18.77
C SER A 355 22.69 -18.31 -18.97
N ALA A 356 22.13 -17.50 -18.07
CA ALA A 356 20.78 -16.94 -18.20
C ALA A 356 20.62 -16.09 -19.48
N ALA A 357 21.57 -15.19 -19.75
CA ALA A 357 21.56 -14.36 -20.95
C ALA A 357 21.58 -15.20 -22.24
N ARG A 358 22.43 -16.23 -22.30
CA ARG A 358 22.49 -17.15 -23.46
C ARG A 358 21.20 -17.94 -23.64
N ASP A 359 20.59 -18.44 -22.56
CA ASP A 359 19.30 -19.14 -22.62
C ASP A 359 18.19 -18.23 -23.14
N PHE A 360 18.13 -16.99 -22.64
CA PHE A 360 17.14 -16.01 -23.07
C PHE A 360 17.25 -15.69 -24.57
N VAL A 361 18.46 -15.38 -25.05
CA VAL A 361 18.73 -15.12 -26.48
C VAL A 361 18.43 -16.36 -27.33
N LYS A 362 18.80 -17.55 -26.86
CA LYS A 362 18.48 -18.81 -27.54
C LYS A 362 16.96 -18.96 -27.75
N ARG A 363 16.15 -18.69 -26.73
CA ARG A 363 14.68 -18.77 -26.82
C ARG A 363 14.10 -17.77 -27.83
N ILE A 364 14.63 -16.55 -27.89
CA ILE A 364 14.24 -15.57 -28.92
C ILE A 364 14.56 -16.10 -30.33
N LEU A 365 15.74 -16.70 -30.52
CA LEU A 365 16.12 -17.30 -31.79
C LEU A 365 15.24 -18.51 -32.14
N GLU A 366 14.83 -19.32 -31.17
CA GLU A 366 13.87 -20.41 -31.36
C GLU A 366 12.49 -19.88 -31.79
N ILE A 367 11.97 -18.83 -31.15
CA ILE A 367 10.73 -18.14 -31.56
C ILE A 367 10.86 -17.68 -33.02
N ARG A 368 11.99 -17.04 -33.37
CA ARG A 368 12.27 -16.61 -34.74
C ARG A 368 12.21 -17.77 -35.74
N GLN A 369 12.81 -18.92 -35.41
CA GLN A 369 12.76 -20.09 -36.28
C GLN A 369 11.34 -20.65 -36.44
N GLN A 370 10.53 -20.66 -35.36
CA GLN A 370 9.13 -21.11 -35.45
C GLN A 370 8.28 -20.15 -36.29
N ILE A 371 8.51 -18.84 -36.21
CA ILE A 371 7.83 -17.86 -37.08
C ILE A 371 8.20 -18.10 -38.55
N ILE A 372 9.48 -18.35 -38.86
CA ILE A 372 9.90 -18.70 -40.23
C ILE A 372 9.24 -20.01 -40.69
N LYS A 373 9.23 -21.03 -39.83
CA LYS A 373 8.65 -22.34 -40.16
C LYS A 373 7.16 -22.26 -40.47
N THR A 374 6.42 -21.41 -39.77
CA THR A 374 4.95 -21.32 -39.85
C THR A 374 4.45 -20.26 -40.82
N GLY A 375 5.21 -19.19 -41.08
CA GLY A 375 4.80 -18.06 -41.92
C GLY A 375 5.83 -17.61 -42.97
N GLY A 376 6.94 -18.33 -43.10
CA GLY A 376 8.06 -17.97 -43.97
C GLY A 376 8.87 -16.76 -43.45
N SER A 377 10.03 -16.51 -44.05
CA SER A 377 10.90 -15.38 -43.67
C SER A 377 10.26 -13.99 -43.90
N ALA A 378 9.14 -13.90 -44.61
CA ALA A 378 8.38 -12.66 -44.75
C ALA A 378 7.63 -12.29 -43.47
N ALA A 379 7.18 -13.26 -42.67
CA ALA A 379 6.46 -13.03 -41.43
C ALA A 379 7.30 -12.29 -40.37
N LEU A 380 8.64 -12.41 -40.42
CA LEU A 380 9.55 -11.66 -39.57
C LEU A 380 9.52 -10.13 -39.78
N LYS A 381 8.92 -9.65 -40.87
CA LYS A 381 8.74 -8.21 -41.06
C LYS A 381 7.87 -7.66 -39.93
N SER A 382 6.66 -8.19 -39.78
CA SER A 382 5.67 -7.78 -38.78
C SER A 382 5.83 -8.44 -37.41
N ALA A 383 6.92 -9.16 -37.16
CA ALA A 383 7.11 -9.90 -35.91
C ALA A 383 7.76 -9.03 -34.83
N VAL A 384 7.19 -9.03 -33.64
CA VAL A 384 7.73 -8.40 -32.43
C VAL A 384 7.48 -9.29 -31.21
N VAL A 385 8.49 -9.47 -30.38
CA VAL A 385 8.40 -10.14 -29.09
C VAL A 385 8.38 -9.08 -28.00
N SER A 386 7.25 -8.93 -27.32
CA SER A 386 7.11 -7.95 -26.24
C SER A 386 7.45 -8.60 -24.90
N ILE A 387 8.48 -8.10 -24.23
CA ILE A 387 8.92 -8.56 -22.92
C ILE A 387 8.57 -7.47 -21.93
N ILE A 388 7.55 -7.71 -21.12
CA ILE A 388 6.90 -6.71 -20.26
C ILE A 388 6.88 -7.20 -18.81
N LEU A 389 7.37 -6.38 -17.89
CA LEU A 389 7.47 -6.69 -16.46
C LEU A 389 7.75 -5.43 -15.64
N ASP A 390 7.61 -5.54 -14.33
CA ASP A 390 7.97 -4.47 -13.39
C ASP A 390 9.46 -4.16 -13.44
N GLY A 391 9.77 -2.90 -13.18
CA GLY A 391 11.10 -2.31 -13.27
C GLY A 391 11.93 -2.48 -12.01
N GLU A 392 11.37 -2.77 -10.84
CA GLU A 392 12.11 -2.74 -9.57
C GLU A 392 12.09 -4.06 -8.79
N ASN A 393 11.05 -4.87 -8.95
CA ASN A 393 10.72 -5.94 -8.01
C ASN A 393 11.76 -7.07 -7.95
N CYS A 394 12.27 -7.52 -9.11
CA CYS A 394 13.11 -8.72 -9.13
C CYS A 394 14.57 -8.46 -8.74
N TRP A 395 15.08 -7.23 -8.86
CA TRP A 395 16.52 -6.98 -8.82
C TRP A 395 17.16 -7.20 -7.45
N GLU A 396 16.39 -7.03 -6.37
CA GLU A 396 16.87 -7.28 -5.01
C GLU A 396 17.31 -8.72 -4.76
N PHE A 397 16.82 -9.66 -5.56
CA PHE A 397 17.13 -11.09 -5.46
C PHE A 397 18.32 -11.51 -6.34
N TYR A 398 18.68 -10.70 -7.33
CA TYR A 398 19.85 -10.93 -8.18
C TYR A 398 21.14 -10.52 -7.47
N PRO A 399 22.27 -11.18 -7.78
CA PRO A 399 23.60 -10.65 -7.44
C PRO A 399 23.79 -9.24 -8.02
N GLU A 400 24.32 -8.32 -7.21
CA GLU A 400 24.63 -6.93 -7.63
C GLU A 400 23.46 -6.27 -8.37
N ASN A 401 22.26 -6.38 -7.78
CA ASN A 401 21.02 -5.78 -8.28
C ASN A 401 20.73 -6.07 -9.77
N GLY A 402 21.10 -7.26 -10.26
CA GLY A 402 20.85 -7.68 -11.65
C GLY A 402 21.84 -7.12 -12.67
N ARG A 403 22.77 -6.25 -12.28
CA ARG A 403 23.72 -5.61 -13.20
C ARG A 403 24.57 -6.61 -14.01
N PRO A 404 25.09 -7.72 -13.45
CA PRO A 404 25.80 -8.74 -14.24
C PRO A 404 24.92 -9.39 -15.31
N PHE A 405 23.66 -9.70 -14.97
CA PHE A 405 22.71 -10.31 -15.91
C PHE A 405 22.35 -9.34 -17.05
N LEU A 406 21.97 -8.10 -16.74
CA LEU A 406 21.63 -7.11 -17.76
C LEU A 406 22.80 -6.82 -18.70
N LYS A 407 24.03 -6.69 -18.17
CA LYS A 407 25.23 -6.53 -19.02
C LYS A 407 25.43 -7.72 -19.95
N ALA A 408 25.30 -8.95 -19.44
CA ALA A 408 25.43 -10.16 -20.25
C ALA A 408 24.34 -10.24 -21.32
N LEU A 409 23.08 -9.97 -20.95
CA LEU A 409 21.94 -9.99 -21.85
C LEU A 409 22.09 -8.97 -22.99
N TYR A 410 22.42 -7.72 -22.66
CA TYR A 410 22.58 -6.65 -23.64
C TYR A 410 23.80 -6.87 -24.54
N ALA A 411 24.89 -7.42 -24.00
CA ALA A 411 26.05 -7.81 -24.80
C ALA A 411 25.70 -8.93 -25.79
N GLU A 412 24.98 -9.97 -25.35
CA GLU A 412 24.56 -11.06 -26.20
C GLU A 412 23.61 -10.58 -27.31
N ILE A 413 22.57 -9.80 -26.97
CA ILE A 413 21.66 -9.21 -27.97
C ILE A 413 22.43 -8.35 -28.99
N SER A 414 23.35 -7.49 -28.52
CA SER A 414 24.11 -6.57 -29.39
C SER A 414 25.02 -7.27 -30.41
N ARG A 415 25.36 -8.54 -30.17
CA ARG A 415 26.20 -9.38 -31.05
C ARG A 415 25.38 -10.14 -32.11
N GLN A 416 24.07 -10.31 -31.93
CA GLN A 416 23.22 -11.09 -32.84
C GLN A 416 22.62 -10.19 -33.93
N GLU A 417 22.96 -10.41 -35.20
CA GLU A 417 22.34 -9.68 -36.32
C GLU A 417 20.89 -10.14 -36.59
N GLU A 418 20.52 -11.31 -36.06
CA GLU A 418 19.19 -11.88 -36.16
C GLU A 418 18.18 -11.27 -35.18
N ILE A 419 18.62 -10.43 -34.25
CA ILE A 419 17.79 -9.79 -33.23
C ILE A 419 17.95 -8.27 -33.35
N GLN A 420 16.83 -7.56 -33.26
CA GLN A 420 16.81 -6.11 -33.21
C GLN A 420 15.95 -5.67 -32.03
N SER A 421 16.53 -4.99 -31.05
CA SER A 421 15.74 -4.30 -30.04
C SER A 421 15.11 -3.02 -30.62
N VAL A 422 13.86 -2.74 -30.29
CA VAL A 422 13.11 -1.57 -30.76
C VAL A 422 12.24 -1.01 -29.65
N THR A 423 11.90 0.28 -29.76
CA THR A 423 10.76 0.85 -29.04
C THR A 423 9.45 0.47 -29.73
N PHE A 424 8.31 0.58 -29.03
CA PHE A 424 7.01 0.29 -29.63
C PHE A 424 6.67 1.28 -30.74
N SER A 425 6.98 2.57 -30.55
CA SER A 425 6.82 3.59 -31.58
C SER A 425 7.71 3.37 -32.80
N GLU A 426 8.96 2.94 -32.60
CA GLU A 426 9.84 2.57 -33.72
C GLU A 426 9.27 1.40 -34.52
N PHE A 427 8.73 0.39 -33.82
CA PHE A 427 8.07 -0.73 -34.47
C PHE A 427 6.86 -0.26 -35.29
N LEU A 428 5.95 0.54 -34.72
CA LEU A 428 4.76 1.02 -35.43
C LEU A 428 5.10 1.91 -36.64
N ALA A 429 6.11 2.78 -36.51
CA ALA A 429 6.55 3.65 -37.61
C ALA A 429 7.06 2.85 -38.84
N GLN A 430 7.64 1.67 -38.60
CA GLN A 430 8.11 0.78 -39.66
C GLN A 430 6.99 -0.10 -40.26
N HIS A 431 5.80 -0.13 -39.64
CA HIS A 431 4.70 -1.04 -39.97
C HIS A 431 3.35 -0.31 -40.07
N PRO A 432 3.09 0.41 -41.17
CA PRO A 432 1.87 1.22 -41.33
C PRO A 432 0.58 0.40 -41.50
N LYS A 433 0.67 -0.93 -41.59
CA LYS A 433 -0.49 -1.83 -41.66
C LYS A 433 -0.40 -2.83 -40.52
N ILE A 434 -1.20 -2.62 -39.49
CA ILE A 434 -1.28 -3.47 -38.31
C ILE A 434 -2.46 -4.44 -38.43
N THR A 435 -2.38 -5.58 -37.75
CA THR A 435 -3.42 -6.61 -37.81
C THR A 435 -4.66 -6.10 -37.05
N PRO A 436 -5.86 -6.03 -37.66
CA PRO A 436 -7.04 -5.56 -36.96
C PRO A 436 -7.48 -6.55 -35.88
N LEU A 437 -7.99 -6.00 -34.79
CA LEU A 437 -8.66 -6.68 -33.70
C LEU A 437 -10.04 -6.04 -33.53
N LYS A 438 -11.10 -6.83 -33.49
CA LYS A 438 -12.47 -6.30 -33.46
C LYS A 438 -12.95 -5.98 -32.05
N THR A 439 -12.47 -6.69 -31.03
CA THR A 439 -12.74 -6.37 -29.63
C THR A 439 -11.58 -6.77 -28.74
N ILE A 440 -11.55 -6.26 -27.52
CA ILE A 440 -10.60 -6.66 -26.47
C ILE A 440 -11.38 -7.28 -25.31
N PHE A 441 -10.94 -8.43 -24.85
CA PHE A 441 -11.47 -9.10 -23.67
C PHE A 441 -11.14 -8.27 -22.42
N PRO A 442 -12.12 -7.94 -21.56
CA PRO A 442 -11.84 -7.21 -20.33
C PRO A 442 -11.05 -8.07 -19.35
N GLY A 443 -9.91 -7.58 -18.87
CA GLY A 443 -9.11 -8.26 -17.86
C GLY A 443 -7.79 -7.53 -17.61
N SER A 444 -6.96 -8.12 -16.75
CA SER A 444 -5.61 -7.64 -16.42
C SER A 444 -4.54 -8.61 -16.90
N TRP A 445 -3.28 -8.25 -16.70
CA TRP A 445 -2.17 -9.15 -16.94
C TRP A 445 -2.05 -10.31 -15.93
N ILE A 446 -2.85 -10.29 -14.86
CA ILE A 446 -2.89 -11.34 -13.85
C ILE A 446 -4.17 -12.15 -14.03
N ASN A 447 -4.01 -13.46 -14.27
CA ASN A 447 -5.11 -14.42 -14.43
C ASN A 447 -6.17 -14.00 -15.46
N HIS A 448 -5.82 -13.14 -16.43
CA HIS A 448 -6.70 -12.58 -17.46
C HIS A 448 -8.05 -12.03 -16.92
N ASN A 449 -8.10 -11.55 -15.67
CA ASN A 449 -9.33 -11.12 -15.02
C ASN A 449 -9.08 -9.95 -14.04
N PHE A 450 -10.04 -9.65 -13.16
CA PHE A 450 -9.94 -8.57 -12.16
C PHE A 450 -10.01 -9.06 -10.70
N ALA A 451 -9.88 -10.36 -10.46
CA ALA A 451 -10.15 -10.97 -9.15
C ALA A 451 -9.31 -10.41 -8.02
N VAL A 452 -8.09 -9.95 -8.33
CA VAL A 452 -7.17 -9.32 -7.37
C VAL A 452 -7.70 -7.98 -6.82
N TRP A 453 -8.58 -7.27 -7.55
CA TRP A 453 -9.03 -5.93 -7.16
C TRP A 453 -10.54 -5.83 -6.93
N ILE A 454 -11.31 -6.88 -7.21
CA ILE A 454 -12.76 -6.89 -7.00
C ILE A 454 -13.30 -8.32 -6.91
N GLY A 455 -14.19 -8.56 -5.95
CA GLY A 455 -14.94 -9.79 -5.84
C GLY A 455 -14.91 -10.41 -4.47
N HIS A 456 -13.81 -10.23 -3.74
CA HIS A 456 -13.69 -10.64 -2.35
C HIS A 456 -14.54 -9.73 -1.44
N PRO A 457 -15.06 -10.21 -0.29
CA PRO A 457 -15.79 -9.36 0.64
C PRO A 457 -15.05 -8.09 1.06
N GLU A 458 -13.74 -8.18 1.26
CA GLU A 458 -12.89 -7.02 1.62
C GLU A 458 -12.79 -6.01 0.48
N ASP A 459 -12.47 -6.44 -0.76
CA ASP A 459 -12.45 -5.54 -1.94
C ASP A 459 -13.81 -4.87 -2.12
N ASN A 460 -14.88 -5.65 -1.99
CA ASN A 460 -16.24 -5.14 -2.17
C ASN A 460 -16.61 -4.12 -1.09
N LYS A 461 -16.11 -4.28 0.15
CA LYS A 461 -16.27 -3.29 1.22
C LYS A 461 -15.49 -2.00 0.89
N ALA A 462 -14.26 -2.12 0.41
CA ALA A 462 -13.46 -0.97 -0.04
C ALA A 462 -14.12 -0.20 -1.20
N TRP A 463 -14.62 -0.91 -2.22
CA TRP A 463 -15.35 -0.29 -3.33
C TRP A 463 -16.65 0.38 -2.87
N GLN A 464 -17.34 -0.18 -1.89
CA GLN A 464 -18.54 0.44 -1.31
C GLN A 464 -18.19 1.75 -0.58
N PHE A 465 -17.12 1.76 0.20
CA PHE A 465 -16.64 2.99 0.84
C PHE A 465 -16.28 4.04 -0.19
N LEU A 466 -15.48 3.68 -1.20
CA LEU A 466 -15.10 4.59 -2.28
C LEU A 466 -16.33 5.14 -3.03
N SER A 467 -17.30 4.28 -3.38
CA SER A 467 -18.54 4.68 -4.05
C SER A 467 -19.39 5.64 -3.19
N LYS A 468 -19.58 5.33 -1.90
CA LYS A 468 -20.31 6.21 -0.97
C LYS A 468 -19.62 7.57 -0.82
N THR A 469 -18.31 7.59 -0.65
CA THR A 469 -17.52 8.83 -0.50
C THR A 469 -17.58 9.66 -1.78
N ARG A 470 -17.37 9.05 -2.96
CA ARG A 470 -17.42 9.76 -4.24
C ARG A 470 -18.78 10.38 -4.54
N ASN A 471 -19.86 9.65 -4.26
CA ASN A 471 -21.23 10.17 -4.37
C ASN A 471 -21.48 11.32 -3.38
N THR A 472 -20.92 11.24 -2.17
CA THR A 472 -21.02 12.30 -1.16
C THR A 472 -20.31 13.58 -1.62
N LEU A 473 -19.13 13.45 -2.24
CA LEU A 473 -18.40 14.56 -2.87
C LEU A 473 -19.21 15.16 -4.02
N GLN A 474 -19.79 14.34 -4.90
CA GLN A 474 -20.62 14.82 -6.00
C GLN A 474 -21.85 15.59 -5.51
N LYS A 475 -22.49 15.10 -4.45
CA LYS A 475 -23.62 15.79 -3.83
C LYS A 475 -23.18 17.13 -3.23
N ALA A 476 -22.08 17.16 -2.49
CA ALA A 476 -21.55 18.40 -1.93
C ALA A 476 -21.23 19.42 -3.02
N LYS A 477 -20.69 18.97 -4.17
CA LYS A 477 -20.47 19.84 -5.33
C LYS A 477 -21.77 20.47 -5.83
N ASN A 478 -22.82 19.67 -5.99
CA ASN A 478 -24.13 20.15 -6.44
C ASN A 478 -24.79 21.08 -5.40
N ASP A 479 -24.50 20.87 -4.11
CA ASP A 479 -24.98 21.68 -2.99
C ASP A 479 -24.17 22.98 -2.79
N GLY A 480 -23.20 23.28 -3.67
CA GLY A 480 -22.46 24.55 -3.68
C GLY A 480 -21.10 24.54 -3.00
N LEU A 481 -20.46 23.38 -2.84
CA LEU A 481 -19.06 23.31 -2.36
C LEU A 481 -18.15 24.15 -3.27
N PRO A 482 -17.32 25.05 -2.70
CA PRO A 482 -16.34 25.84 -3.44
C PRO A 482 -15.42 24.99 -4.33
N ASP A 483 -15.02 25.53 -5.48
CA ASP A 483 -14.22 24.82 -6.48
C ASP A 483 -12.87 24.36 -5.93
N ASP A 484 -12.18 25.19 -5.15
CA ASP A 484 -10.91 24.86 -4.51
C ASP A 484 -11.03 23.66 -3.55
N LYS A 485 -12.06 23.65 -2.70
CA LYS A 485 -12.35 22.52 -1.80
C LYS A 485 -12.80 21.27 -2.52
N TYR A 486 -13.55 21.42 -3.60
CA TYR A 486 -13.88 20.29 -4.46
C TYR A 486 -12.62 19.68 -5.08
N GLU A 487 -11.70 20.49 -5.61
CA GLU A 487 -10.47 19.99 -6.22
C GLU A 487 -9.51 19.34 -5.22
N GLU A 488 -9.41 19.87 -3.99
CA GLU A 488 -8.69 19.21 -2.89
C GLU A 488 -9.29 17.82 -2.60
N ALA A 489 -10.60 17.74 -2.35
CA ALA A 489 -11.28 16.48 -2.05
C ALA A 489 -11.30 15.49 -3.22
N TYR A 490 -11.36 15.99 -4.45
CA TYR A 490 -11.32 15.16 -5.65
C TYR A 490 -9.93 14.54 -5.83
N ARG A 491 -8.85 15.23 -5.47
CA ARG A 491 -7.51 14.64 -5.46
C ARG A 491 -7.41 13.45 -4.51
N GLU A 492 -7.99 13.56 -3.32
CA GLU A 492 -8.05 12.45 -2.35
C GLU A 492 -8.84 11.26 -2.89
N ILE A 493 -9.94 11.49 -3.63
CA ILE A 493 -10.65 10.42 -4.36
C ILE A 493 -9.70 9.73 -5.34
N MET A 494 -9.00 10.51 -6.15
CA MET A 494 -8.12 9.98 -7.20
C MET A 494 -6.98 9.16 -6.61
N ILE A 495 -6.48 9.54 -5.43
CA ILE A 495 -5.52 8.73 -4.68
C ILE A 495 -6.18 7.41 -4.23
N ALA A 496 -7.35 7.47 -3.61
CA ALA A 496 -8.09 6.30 -3.11
C ALA A 496 -8.57 5.34 -4.21
N GLU A 497 -8.60 5.77 -5.47
CA GLU A 497 -8.87 4.91 -6.65
C GLU A 497 -7.69 4.02 -7.05
N GLY A 498 -6.50 4.26 -6.51
CA GLY A 498 -5.29 3.52 -6.83
C GLY A 498 -5.46 2.01 -6.62
N SER A 499 -4.95 1.21 -7.55
CA SER A 499 -5.09 -0.26 -7.50
C SER A 499 -4.34 -0.90 -6.33
N ASP A 500 -3.29 -0.24 -5.84
CA ASP A 500 -2.43 -0.72 -4.75
C ASP A 500 -3.20 -0.98 -3.45
N TRP A 501 -4.27 -0.22 -3.17
CA TRP A 501 -5.09 -0.42 -1.98
C TRP A 501 -5.80 -1.77 -2.02
N PHE A 502 -6.34 -2.11 -3.19
CA PHE A 502 -7.14 -3.31 -3.39
C PHE A 502 -6.28 -4.57 -3.54
N TRP A 503 -5.01 -4.43 -3.91
CA TRP A 503 -4.07 -5.55 -4.01
C TRP A 503 -3.90 -6.35 -2.71
N TRP A 504 -4.04 -5.67 -1.56
CA TRP A 504 -3.83 -6.23 -0.23
C TRP A 504 -5.11 -6.69 0.47
N PHE A 505 -6.27 -6.46 -0.14
CA PHE A 505 -7.53 -6.96 0.39
C PHE A 505 -7.77 -8.40 -0.09
N GLY A 506 -8.35 -9.23 0.79
CA GLY A 506 -8.60 -10.64 0.53
C GLY A 506 -7.39 -11.56 0.70
N ASP A 507 -7.58 -12.81 0.27
CA ASP A 507 -6.66 -13.92 0.59
C ASP A 507 -5.53 -14.10 -0.44
N ASP A 508 -5.52 -13.31 -1.52
CA ASP A 508 -4.63 -13.55 -2.67
C ASP A 508 -3.17 -13.13 -2.39
N HIS A 509 -2.96 -12.10 -1.57
CA HIS A 509 -1.63 -11.56 -1.28
C HIS A 509 -1.43 -11.27 0.21
N HIS A 510 -0.16 -11.35 0.64
CA HIS A 510 0.23 -11.09 2.03
C HIS A 510 1.43 -10.17 2.09
N THR A 511 1.39 -9.22 3.01
CA THR A 511 2.52 -8.35 3.35
C THR A 511 2.51 -8.06 4.84
N GLU A 512 3.68 -7.81 5.42
CA GLU A 512 3.80 -7.36 6.81
C GLU A 512 3.23 -5.95 7.02
N ASN A 513 2.90 -5.23 5.93
CA ASN A 513 2.38 -3.87 5.94
C ASN A 513 0.89 -3.75 5.55
N ALA A 514 0.11 -4.83 5.59
CA ALA A 514 -1.28 -4.82 5.09
C ALA A 514 -2.15 -3.83 5.88
N ALA A 515 -1.90 -3.74 7.19
CA ALA A 515 -2.54 -2.79 8.08
C ALA A 515 -2.25 -1.33 7.70
N GLU A 516 -1.02 -1.01 7.31
CA GLU A 516 -0.62 0.33 6.86
C GLU A 516 -1.34 0.73 5.57
N PHE A 517 -1.48 -0.19 4.60
CA PHE A 517 -2.22 0.07 3.36
C PHE A 517 -3.72 0.31 3.61
N ASP A 518 -4.37 -0.53 4.41
CA ASP A 518 -5.78 -0.34 4.79
C ASP A 518 -6.00 0.99 5.53
N ALA A 519 -5.15 1.30 6.51
CA ALA A 519 -5.23 2.55 7.25
C ALA A 519 -5.04 3.78 6.34
N LEU A 520 -4.09 3.73 5.40
CA LEU A 520 -3.84 4.84 4.48
C LEU A 520 -4.99 5.04 3.50
N PHE A 521 -5.53 3.96 2.93
CA PHE A 521 -6.73 4.02 2.08
C PHE A 521 -7.90 4.69 2.81
N ARG A 522 -8.19 4.25 4.04
CA ARG A 522 -9.27 4.84 4.85
C ARG A 522 -8.97 6.29 5.26
N ALA A 523 -7.71 6.65 5.51
CA ALA A 523 -7.33 8.03 5.82
C ALA A 523 -7.65 8.99 4.67
N HIS A 524 -7.40 8.63 3.42
CA HIS A 524 -7.80 9.43 2.25
C HIS A 524 -9.33 9.60 2.18
N LEU A 525 -10.09 8.54 2.47
CA LEU A 525 -11.56 8.64 2.52
C LEU A 525 -12.04 9.55 3.65
N ILE A 526 -11.46 9.43 4.86
CA ILE A 526 -11.76 10.29 6.00
C ILE A 526 -11.43 11.76 5.66
N LYS A 527 -10.29 12.01 5.02
CA LYS A 527 -9.88 13.36 4.63
C LYS A 527 -10.92 14.07 3.78
N ILE A 528 -11.57 13.33 2.87
CA ILE A 528 -12.64 13.88 2.04
C ILE A 528 -13.80 14.36 2.90
N TYR A 529 -14.26 13.58 3.88
CA TYR A 529 -15.35 13.99 4.77
C TYR A 529 -14.98 15.22 5.61
N GLU A 530 -13.74 15.32 6.07
CA GLU A 530 -13.22 16.50 6.77
C GLU A 530 -13.24 17.75 5.89
N LEU A 531 -12.74 17.65 4.65
CA LEU A 531 -12.77 18.74 3.67
C LEU A 531 -14.20 19.19 3.34
N LEU A 532 -15.14 18.25 3.37
CA LEU A 532 -16.56 18.50 3.18
C LEU A 532 -17.28 19.01 4.45
N GLN A 533 -16.59 19.08 5.59
CA GLN A 533 -17.14 19.42 6.91
C GLN A 533 -18.34 18.54 7.29
N LYS A 534 -18.27 17.24 6.96
CA LYS A 534 -19.28 16.24 7.28
C LYS A 534 -18.77 15.26 8.34
N ASP A 535 -19.68 14.70 9.13
CA ASP A 535 -19.34 13.64 10.06
C ASP A 535 -18.78 12.41 9.30
N ASN A 536 -17.65 11.89 9.77
CA ASN A 536 -17.04 10.69 9.23
C ASN A 536 -17.95 9.47 9.46
N PRO A 537 -18.23 8.65 8.42
CA PRO A 537 -18.92 7.38 8.60
C PRO A 537 -18.18 6.49 9.61
N PRO A 538 -18.85 5.94 10.65
CA PRO A 538 -18.21 5.10 11.67
C PRO A 538 -17.44 3.92 11.08
N GLU A 539 -17.98 3.34 10.02
CA GLU A 539 -17.41 2.21 9.28
C GLU A 539 -16.02 2.47 8.68
N LEU A 540 -15.62 3.74 8.47
CA LEU A 540 -14.27 4.09 8.00
C LEU A 540 -13.19 3.99 9.09
N TYR A 541 -13.59 3.93 10.37
CA TYR A 541 -12.65 3.72 11.47
C TYR A 541 -12.37 2.23 11.69
N GLU A 542 -13.23 1.35 11.19
CA GLU A 542 -13.05 -0.10 11.22
C GLU A 542 -12.13 -0.54 10.08
N PRO A 543 -11.06 -1.32 10.35
CA PRO A 543 -10.26 -1.98 9.33
C PRO A 543 -11.13 -2.76 8.34
N ILE A 544 -10.71 -2.74 7.08
CA ILE A 544 -11.30 -3.59 6.06
C ILE A 544 -10.62 -4.96 6.11
N HIS A 545 -9.30 -4.98 6.32
CA HIS A 545 -8.51 -6.20 6.38
C HIS A 545 -8.59 -6.82 7.77
N HIS A 546 -9.19 -8.00 7.88
CA HIS A 546 -9.32 -8.71 9.15
C HIS A 546 -8.13 -9.64 9.37
N GLU A 547 -7.10 -9.19 10.10
CA GLU A 547 -6.07 -10.11 10.59
C GLU A 547 -6.68 -11.12 11.57
N LYS A 548 -6.32 -12.41 11.45
CA LYS A 548 -6.71 -13.51 12.38
C LYS A 548 -6.31 -13.30 13.86
N ILE A 549 -5.81 -12.12 14.23
CA ILE A 549 -5.28 -11.76 15.56
C ILE A 549 -6.41 -11.45 16.58
N GLU A 550 -7.63 -11.13 16.13
CA GLU A 550 -8.74 -10.73 17.02
C GLU A 550 -9.04 -11.74 18.14
N ALA A 551 -8.89 -13.05 17.90
CA ALA A 551 -9.18 -14.08 18.89
C ALA A 551 -8.25 -14.05 20.14
N ILE A 552 -7.11 -13.36 20.09
CA ILE A 552 -6.14 -13.31 21.21
C ILE A 552 -6.39 -12.10 22.14
N ARG A 553 -6.99 -11.03 21.63
CA ARG A 553 -7.08 -9.72 22.32
C ARG A 553 -8.39 -9.49 23.05
N PHE A 554 -9.41 -10.28 22.73
CA PHE A 554 -10.77 -10.07 23.19
C PHE A 554 -11.36 -11.36 23.74
N LYS A 555 -11.88 -11.28 24.97
CA LYS A 555 -12.67 -12.33 25.61
C LYS A 555 -14.05 -11.76 25.94
N LYS A 556 -15.10 -12.51 25.61
CA LYS A 556 -16.47 -12.17 25.98
C LYS A 556 -16.71 -12.42 27.48
N PRO A 557 -17.64 -11.70 28.13
CA PRO A 557 -18.12 -12.05 29.45
C PRO A 557 -18.64 -13.49 29.49
N GLN A 558 -18.33 -14.22 30.56
CA GLN A 558 -18.67 -15.63 30.76
C GLN A 558 -19.75 -15.87 31.82
N GLY A 559 -20.19 -14.80 32.51
CA GLY A 559 -21.19 -14.86 33.56
C GLY A 559 -21.58 -13.46 34.02
N PHE A 560 -22.59 -13.36 34.87
CA PHE A 560 -22.91 -12.08 35.51
C PHE A 560 -21.80 -11.65 36.46
N ILE A 561 -21.59 -10.34 36.57
CA ILE A 561 -20.66 -9.75 37.54
C ILE A 561 -21.39 -8.75 38.45
N HIS A 562 -20.94 -8.69 39.69
CA HIS A 562 -21.46 -7.77 40.71
C HIS A 562 -20.29 -7.14 41.47
N PRO A 563 -19.51 -6.26 40.82
CA PRO A 563 -18.37 -5.61 41.46
C PRO A 563 -18.85 -4.63 42.54
N ASP A 564 -18.14 -4.61 43.68
CA ASP A 564 -18.30 -3.55 44.67
C ASP A 564 -17.51 -2.33 44.18
N LEU A 565 -18.19 -1.24 43.81
CA LEU A 565 -17.56 -0.04 43.23
C LEU A 565 -16.71 0.72 44.27
N ASP A 566 -15.49 0.26 44.51
CA ASP A 566 -14.53 0.82 45.46
C ASP A 566 -13.16 1.14 44.83
N GLY A 567 -12.98 0.77 43.56
CA GLY A 567 -11.80 1.00 42.73
C GLY A 567 -10.54 0.28 43.22
N THR A 568 -10.63 -0.72 44.10
CA THR A 568 -9.49 -1.41 44.70
C THR A 568 -9.53 -2.91 44.45
N TYR A 569 -8.39 -3.60 44.64
CA TYR A 569 -8.36 -5.07 44.58
C TYR A 569 -8.88 -5.68 45.89
N SER A 570 -10.15 -5.43 46.22
CA SER A 570 -10.85 -5.89 47.43
C SER A 570 -11.11 -7.40 47.41
N ASN A 571 -11.61 -7.94 46.29
CA ASN A 571 -11.86 -9.37 46.12
C ASN A 571 -11.57 -9.83 44.68
N TYR A 572 -10.73 -10.87 44.56
CA TYR A 572 -10.34 -11.46 43.27
C TYR A 572 -11.54 -11.93 42.42
N PHE A 573 -12.65 -12.32 43.04
CA PHE A 573 -13.79 -12.93 42.36
C PHE A 573 -14.76 -11.94 41.69
N GLU A 574 -14.68 -10.65 42.00
CA GLU A 574 -15.65 -9.64 41.52
C GLU A 574 -15.72 -9.50 40.00
N TRP A 575 -14.58 -9.66 39.33
CA TRP A 575 -14.43 -9.50 37.88
C TRP A 575 -14.17 -10.84 37.16
N LEU A 576 -14.30 -11.99 37.83
CA LEU A 576 -13.91 -13.30 37.27
C LEU A 576 -14.72 -13.69 36.02
N GLY A 577 -16.00 -13.31 35.97
CA GLY A 577 -16.90 -13.55 34.82
C GLY A 577 -16.83 -12.47 33.73
N ALA A 578 -16.00 -11.43 33.89
CA ALA A 578 -15.96 -10.31 32.97
C ALA A 578 -15.28 -10.65 31.64
N GLY A 579 -15.72 -9.98 30.59
CA GLY A 579 -15.00 -9.87 29.34
C GLY A 579 -13.72 -9.06 29.53
N VAL A 580 -12.74 -9.33 28.69
CA VAL A 580 -11.43 -8.69 28.75
C VAL A 580 -11.02 -8.25 27.35
N PHE A 581 -10.70 -6.98 27.21
CA PHE A 581 -9.99 -6.44 26.08
C PHE A 581 -8.57 -6.05 26.50
N GLU A 582 -7.57 -6.68 25.90
CA GLU A 582 -6.16 -6.34 26.14
C GLU A 582 -5.78 -5.10 25.32
N ALA A 583 -5.43 -4.00 26.01
CA ALA A 583 -5.04 -2.72 25.41
C ALA A 583 -3.59 -2.78 24.88
N ILE A 584 -3.39 -3.67 23.91
CA ILE A 584 -2.12 -3.90 23.22
C ILE A 584 -2.26 -3.27 21.83
N PRO A 585 -1.36 -2.37 21.40
CA PRO A 585 -1.44 -1.71 20.09
C PRO A 585 -1.64 -2.70 18.95
N ALA A 586 -2.60 -2.44 18.07
CA ALA A 586 -2.83 -3.24 16.87
C ALA A 586 -1.86 -2.74 15.80
N GLY A 587 -0.85 -3.53 15.49
CA GLY A 587 0.21 -3.09 14.59
C GLY A 587 1.35 -2.37 15.31
N SER A 588 2.45 -2.24 14.59
CA SER A 588 3.77 -1.85 15.09
C SER A 588 4.23 -0.51 14.51
N SER A 589 3.31 0.36 14.17
CA SER A 589 3.60 1.64 13.53
C SER A 589 2.79 2.76 14.19
N MET A 590 3.53 3.53 15.00
CA MET A 590 3.53 4.99 15.06
C MET A 590 2.25 5.70 15.52
N HIS A 591 1.86 5.42 16.76
CA HIS A 591 1.82 6.40 17.83
C HIS A 591 1.91 5.60 19.14
N MET A 592 3.11 5.18 19.52
CA MET A 592 3.31 4.73 20.90
C MET A 592 3.34 5.98 21.79
N VAL A 593 2.18 6.59 22.00
CA VAL A 593 2.01 7.26 23.29
C VAL A 593 2.12 6.13 24.30
N SER A 594 3.01 6.26 25.28
CA SER A 594 3.11 5.31 26.39
C SER A 594 1.70 4.93 26.84
N THR A 595 1.24 3.70 26.56
CA THR A 595 -0.15 3.33 26.85
C THR A 595 -0.36 3.43 28.37
N LEU A 596 -1.26 4.29 28.80
CA LEU A 596 -1.60 4.53 30.19
C LEU A 596 -2.39 3.36 30.74
N ILE A 597 -3.12 2.64 29.88
CA ILE A 597 -3.90 1.47 30.27
C ILE A 597 -3.33 0.19 29.65
N SER A 598 -3.61 -0.92 30.34
CA SER A 598 -3.18 -2.27 29.96
C SER A 598 -4.35 -3.15 29.55
N LYS A 599 -5.52 -2.98 30.17
CA LYS A 599 -6.73 -3.76 29.90
C LYS A 599 -7.99 -2.95 30.13
N ILE A 600 -9.04 -3.33 29.43
CA ILE A 600 -10.42 -2.94 29.72
C ILE A 600 -11.17 -4.22 30.08
N LEU A 601 -11.62 -4.32 31.31
CA LEU A 601 -12.56 -5.35 31.72
C LEU A 601 -13.97 -4.80 31.57
N PHE A 602 -14.90 -5.62 31.13
CA PHE A 602 -16.28 -5.21 30.97
C PHE A 602 -17.21 -6.40 31.21
N GLY A 603 -18.36 -6.14 31.79
CA GLY A 603 -19.34 -7.17 32.08
C GLY A 603 -20.64 -6.52 32.52
N PHE A 604 -21.60 -7.33 32.94
CA PHE A 604 -22.94 -6.83 33.20
C PHE A 604 -23.63 -7.68 34.25
N ASP A 605 -24.68 -7.10 34.84
CA ASP A 605 -25.79 -7.83 35.45
C ASP A 605 -27.06 -7.61 34.62
N LEU A 606 -28.24 -7.88 35.16
CA LEU A 606 -29.51 -7.68 34.43
C LEU A 606 -29.88 -6.21 34.21
N GLU A 607 -29.30 -5.28 34.97
CA GLU A 607 -29.70 -3.88 35.02
C GLU A 607 -28.59 -2.94 34.57
N ASN A 608 -27.33 -3.35 34.70
CA ASN A 608 -26.16 -2.50 34.60
C ASN A 608 -25.07 -3.10 33.71
N LEU A 609 -24.41 -2.20 32.97
CA LEU A 609 -23.13 -2.41 32.33
C LEU A 609 -22.03 -1.90 33.26
N PHE A 610 -21.03 -2.74 33.52
CA PHE A 610 -19.85 -2.40 34.28
C PHE A 610 -18.62 -2.41 33.39
N PHE A 611 -17.69 -1.51 33.66
CA PHE A 611 -16.35 -1.55 33.06
C PHE A 611 -15.30 -1.17 34.09
N ARG A 612 -14.10 -1.69 33.87
CA ARG A 612 -12.92 -1.43 34.67
C ARG A 612 -11.74 -1.18 33.75
N ILE A 613 -10.99 -0.13 34.05
CA ILE A 613 -9.85 0.32 33.27
C ILE A 613 -8.59 0.08 34.09
N GLU A 614 -7.76 -0.83 33.61
CA GLU A 614 -6.56 -1.27 34.32
C GLU A 614 -5.35 -0.43 33.88
N PRO A 615 -4.72 0.37 34.76
CA PRO A 615 -3.56 1.17 34.39
C PRO A 615 -2.32 0.29 34.17
N LYS A 616 -1.43 0.69 33.25
CA LYS A 616 -0.20 -0.08 32.91
C LYS A 616 0.94 0.09 33.91
N ILE A 617 0.98 1.22 34.61
CA ILE A 617 1.89 1.54 35.72
C ILE A 617 1.00 1.87 36.92
N LYS A 618 1.44 1.61 38.15
CA LYS A 618 0.83 2.23 39.34
C LYS A 618 1.01 3.74 39.23
N LEU A 619 0.06 4.40 38.60
CA LEU A 619 0.08 5.84 38.39
C LEU A 619 -0.10 6.49 39.76
N SER A 620 0.78 7.43 40.12
CA SER A 620 0.55 8.27 41.30
C SER A 620 -0.72 9.10 41.06
N GLU A 621 -1.48 9.38 42.13
CA GLU A 621 -2.69 10.23 42.07
C GLU A 621 -2.45 11.50 41.23
N GLU A 622 -1.27 12.12 41.35
CA GLU A 622 -0.89 13.35 40.62
C GLU A 622 -0.81 13.20 39.10
N SER A 623 -0.43 12.03 38.57
CA SER A 623 -0.34 11.82 37.10
C SER A 623 -1.72 11.66 36.45
N PHE A 624 -2.67 11.07 37.18
CA PHE A 624 -4.03 10.83 36.66
C PHE A 624 -4.93 12.06 36.75
N VAL A 625 -4.69 12.98 37.71
CA VAL A 625 -5.50 14.21 37.85
C VAL A 625 -5.46 15.09 36.59
N SER A 626 -4.40 15.03 35.80
CA SER A 626 -4.27 15.81 34.56
C SER A 626 -4.98 15.22 33.34
N HIS A 627 -5.61 14.05 33.48
CA HIS A 627 -6.27 13.34 32.39
C HIS A 627 -7.78 13.20 32.63
N SER A 628 -8.53 13.02 31.54
CA SER A 628 -9.95 12.64 31.59
C SER A 628 -10.16 11.36 30.80
N ILE A 629 -10.97 10.45 31.33
CA ILE A 629 -11.38 9.23 30.63
C ILE A 629 -12.76 9.42 30.07
N ILE A 630 -12.92 9.16 28.77
CA ILE A 630 -14.19 9.22 28.09
C ILE A 630 -14.60 7.82 27.67
N PHE A 631 -15.74 7.36 28.19
CA PHE A 631 -16.41 6.17 27.70
C PHE A 631 -17.42 6.59 26.62
N GLU A 632 -17.21 6.13 25.38
CA GLU A 632 -18.09 6.42 24.25
C GLU A 632 -18.79 5.15 23.78
N ILE A 633 -20.11 5.13 23.90
CA ILE A 633 -20.95 4.11 23.28
C ILE A 633 -21.31 4.64 21.90
N LEU A 634 -21.07 3.86 20.86
CA LEU A 634 -21.24 4.24 19.46
C LEU A 634 -22.32 3.41 18.75
N LYS A 635 -22.71 2.27 19.31
CA LYS A 635 -23.83 1.41 18.88
C LYS A 635 -24.71 1.05 20.10
N PRO A 636 -26.05 1.04 19.99
CA PRO A 636 -26.83 1.41 18.79
C PRO A 636 -26.99 2.92 18.60
N GLU A 637 -26.90 3.70 19.67
CA GLU A 637 -26.92 5.17 19.66
C GLU A 637 -25.67 5.72 20.33
N ARG A 638 -25.35 6.99 20.07
CA ARG A 638 -24.12 7.60 20.58
C ARG A 638 -24.32 8.21 21.97
N PHE A 639 -23.65 7.63 22.96
CA PHE A 639 -23.58 8.17 24.32
C PHE A 639 -22.14 8.45 24.74
N ARG A 640 -21.97 9.39 25.67
CA ARG A 640 -20.68 9.76 26.23
C ARG A 640 -20.78 9.95 27.73
N ILE A 641 -19.82 9.38 28.45
CA ILE A 641 -19.59 9.64 29.87
C ILE A 641 -18.12 10.08 30.01
N THR A 642 -17.87 11.17 30.73
CA THR A 642 -16.53 11.71 30.93
C THR A 642 -16.21 11.70 32.41
N PHE A 643 -15.21 10.93 32.82
CA PHE A 643 -14.67 10.92 34.18
C PHE A 643 -13.43 11.81 34.20
N LYS A 644 -13.47 12.91 34.96
CA LYS A 644 -12.36 13.86 35.01
C LYS A 644 -11.39 13.46 36.11
N GLY A 645 -10.12 13.77 35.92
CA GLY A 645 -9.07 13.47 36.89
C GLY A 645 -9.28 14.09 38.28
N GLU A 646 -10.07 15.17 38.37
CA GLU A 646 -10.46 15.78 39.66
C GLU A 646 -11.44 14.91 40.46
N ASP A 647 -12.34 14.20 39.76
CA ASP A 647 -13.36 13.35 40.36
C ASP A 647 -12.75 12.07 40.97
N LEU A 648 -11.61 11.63 40.42
CA LEU A 648 -10.80 10.52 40.93
C LEU A 648 -10.23 10.76 42.33
N ARG A 649 -10.27 12.00 42.85
CA ARG A 649 -9.91 12.29 44.25
C ARG A 649 -10.98 11.82 45.24
N GLN A 650 -12.20 11.57 44.75
CA GLN A 650 -13.30 11.03 45.54
C GLN A 650 -13.29 9.51 45.38
N LYS A 651 -13.49 8.77 46.48
CA LYS A 651 -13.54 7.30 46.42
C LYS A 651 -14.68 6.80 45.51
N ILE A 652 -15.80 7.53 45.50
CA ILE A 652 -16.99 7.27 44.67
C ILE A 652 -17.48 8.62 44.16
N PHE A 653 -17.83 8.71 42.87
CA PHE A 653 -18.30 9.91 42.18
C PHE A 653 -19.44 9.59 41.20
N GLN A 654 -20.15 10.61 40.74
CA GLN A 654 -21.25 10.49 39.79
C GLN A 654 -21.07 11.45 38.61
N GLU A 655 -21.12 10.94 37.39
CA GLU A 655 -20.97 11.72 36.17
C GLU A 655 -22.23 11.67 35.30
N PRO A 656 -22.64 12.79 34.67
CA PRO A 656 -23.80 12.81 33.80
C PRO A 656 -23.55 12.03 32.49
N ILE A 657 -24.58 11.34 32.03
CA ILE A 657 -24.57 10.65 30.74
C ILE A 657 -25.07 11.63 29.66
N PHE A 658 -24.30 11.80 28.58
CA PHE A 658 -24.70 12.62 27.43
C PHE A 658 -25.13 11.74 26.26
N LYS A 659 -26.21 12.13 25.57
CA LYS A 659 -26.66 11.52 24.30
C LYS A 659 -26.39 12.46 23.14
N ARG A 660 -25.96 11.92 22.00
CA ARG A 660 -25.79 12.71 20.76
C ARG A 660 -27.14 12.85 20.04
N VAL A 661 -27.57 14.09 19.78
CA VAL A 661 -28.77 14.42 18.99
C VAL A 661 -28.40 15.59 18.06
N ASP A 662 -28.68 15.48 16.76
CA ASP A 662 -28.40 16.50 15.73
C ASP A 662 -26.99 17.11 15.82
N SER A 663 -25.97 16.24 15.92
CA SER A 663 -24.56 16.63 16.06
C SER A 663 -24.27 17.56 17.26
N LYS A 664 -25.08 17.47 18.32
CA LYS A 664 -24.83 18.10 19.63
C LYS A 664 -24.91 17.06 20.75
N TRP A 665 -24.11 17.26 21.80
CA TRP A 665 -24.18 16.45 23.01
C TRP A 665 -25.19 17.08 23.97
N ILE A 666 -26.23 16.33 24.33
CA ILE A 666 -27.29 16.75 25.25
C ILE A 666 -27.18 15.91 26.51
N GLN A 667 -27.11 16.57 27.67
CA GLN A 667 -27.10 15.90 28.96
C GLN A 667 -28.44 15.18 29.18
N THR A 668 -28.40 13.92 29.59
CA THR A 668 -29.58 13.15 29.99
C THR A 668 -29.88 13.35 31.48
N GLU A 669 -31.02 12.84 31.95
CA GLU A 669 -31.38 12.84 33.37
C GLU A 669 -30.64 11.75 34.19
N PHE A 670 -29.89 10.87 33.52
CA PHE A 670 -29.22 9.73 34.14
C PHE A 670 -27.76 10.02 34.45
N MET A 671 -27.27 9.37 35.51
CA MET A 671 -25.89 9.46 35.99
C MET A 671 -25.23 8.08 35.92
N ALA A 672 -23.94 8.06 35.59
CA ALA A 672 -23.06 6.93 35.80
C ALA A 672 -22.38 7.04 37.17
N ILE A 673 -22.15 5.91 37.83
CA ILE A 673 -21.43 5.86 39.11
C ILE A 673 -20.01 5.37 38.82
N GLY A 674 -19.00 6.08 39.32
CA GLY A 674 -17.59 5.69 39.18
C GLY A 674 -16.88 5.60 40.53
N ALA A 675 -15.82 4.79 40.58
CA ALA A 675 -14.93 4.66 41.74
C ALA A 675 -13.46 4.57 41.29
N TYR A 676 -12.55 5.02 42.16
CA TYR A 676 -11.10 4.96 41.91
C TYR A 676 -10.29 4.80 43.19
N LYS A 677 -9.31 3.87 43.14
CA LYS A 677 -8.22 3.78 44.14
C LYS A 677 -6.95 3.17 43.55
N ASP A 678 -7.04 1.96 43.02
CA ASP A 678 -5.97 1.25 42.31
C ASP A 678 -6.24 1.19 40.79
N PHE A 679 -7.51 1.14 40.39
CA PHE A 679 -8.00 1.19 39.01
C PHE A 679 -9.31 1.99 38.97
N ILE A 680 -9.77 2.34 37.77
CA ILE A 680 -11.05 3.03 37.57
C ILE A 680 -12.10 1.99 37.22
N GLU A 681 -13.25 2.04 37.87
CA GLU A 681 -14.41 1.27 37.48
C GLU A 681 -15.67 2.12 37.51
N ALA A 682 -16.63 1.75 36.67
CA ALA A 682 -17.90 2.45 36.64
C ALA A 682 -19.06 1.55 36.25
N GLN A 683 -20.24 2.00 36.67
CA GLN A 683 -21.53 1.39 36.44
C GLN A 683 -22.41 2.34 35.63
N ILE A 684 -22.97 1.81 34.55
CA ILE A 684 -23.91 2.49 33.67
C ILE A 684 -25.21 1.68 33.61
N PRO A 685 -26.35 2.23 34.01
CA PRO A 685 -27.63 1.52 33.88
C PRO A 685 -28.03 1.33 32.42
N PHE A 686 -28.45 0.13 32.01
CA PHE A 686 -28.87 -0.13 30.63
C PHE A 686 -30.06 0.73 30.19
N HIS A 687 -30.97 1.04 31.11
CA HIS A 687 -32.12 1.89 30.82
C HIS A 687 -31.71 3.32 30.43
N ALA A 688 -30.58 3.83 30.94
CA ALA A 688 -30.05 5.14 30.57
C ALA A 688 -29.55 5.17 29.11
N LEU A 689 -29.21 4.00 28.57
CA LEU A 689 -28.75 3.82 27.19
C LEU A 689 -29.89 3.47 26.22
N GLY A 690 -31.12 3.28 26.73
CA GLY A 690 -32.27 2.93 25.91
C GLY A 690 -32.17 1.54 25.25
N VAL A 691 -31.37 0.63 25.80
CA VAL A 691 -31.12 -0.71 25.24
C VAL A 691 -31.95 -1.78 25.97
N THR A 692 -32.21 -2.89 25.28
CA THR A 692 -33.00 -4.03 25.78
C THR A 692 -32.24 -5.34 25.58
N PRO A 693 -32.56 -6.42 26.32
CA PRO A 693 -31.92 -7.72 26.15
C PRO A 693 -31.82 -8.18 24.69
N GLY A 694 -30.67 -8.73 24.31
CA GLY A 694 -30.38 -9.16 22.93
C GLY A 694 -29.93 -8.05 21.98
N LYS A 695 -29.94 -6.78 22.39
CA LYS A 695 -29.31 -5.70 21.62
C LYS A 695 -27.80 -5.68 21.83
N GLU A 696 -27.07 -5.30 20.80
CA GLU A 696 -25.62 -5.14 20.86
C GLU A 696 -25.25 -3.70 21.22
N ILE A 697 -24.29 -3.56 22.12
CA ILE A 697 -23.66 -2.32 22.51
C ILE A 697 -22.22 -2.36 22.01
N GLY A 698 -21.82 -1.35 21.24
CA GLY A 698 -20.44 -1.17 20.80
C GLY A 698 -19.86 0.08 21.44
N PHE A 699 -18.73 -0.04 22.13
CA PHE A 699 -18.10 1.08 22.85
C PHE A 699 -16.58 1.15 22.67
N ARG A 700 -16.03 2.32 23.00
CA ARG A 700 -14.59 2.60 23.10
C ARG A 700 -14.29 3.48 24.31
N VAL A 701 -13.03 3.52 24.71
CA VAL A 701 -12.49 4.33 25.80
C VAL A 701 -11.42 5.27 25.24
N ARG A 702 -11.51 6.56 25.56
CA ARG A 702 -10.51 7.57 25.19
C ARG A 702 -9.92 8.19 26.44
N ILE A 703 -8.63 8.51 26.42
CA ILE A 703 -7.95 9.23 27.48
C ILE A 703 -7.46 10.55 26.90
N LEU A 704 -7.85 11.65 27.55
CA LEU A 704 -7.51 13.00 27.14
C LEU A 704 -6.57 13.62 28.17
N LYS A 705 -5.65 14.47 27.73
CA LYS A 705 -4.86 15.36 28.58
C LYS A 705 -5.29 16.80 28.27
N GLY A 706 -6.02 17.43 29.19
CA GLY A 706 -6.82 18.61 28.84
C GLY A 706 -7.91 18.23 27.82
N ASP A 707 -7.92 18.90 26.65
CA ASP A 707 -8.86 18.60 25.57
C ASP A 707 -8.26 17.73 24.44
N GLU A 708 -6.97 17.36 24.54
CA GLU A 708 -6.28 16.58 23.51
C GLU A 708 -6.35 15.07 23.81
N PRO A 709 -6.82 14.23 22.87
CA PRO A 709 -6.80 12.78 23.03
C PRO A 709 -5.36 12.26 22.95
N VAL A 710 -4.92 11.59 24.01
CA VAL A 710 -3.58 10.98 24.10
C VAL A 710 -3.60 9.47 23.91
N GLU A 711 -4.75 8.81 24.10
CA GLU A 711 -4.90 7.36 23.96
C GLU A 711 -6.36 6.98 23.66
N GLU A 712 -6.57 5.95 22.85
CA GLU A 712 -7.91 5.46 22.47
C GLU A 712 -7.92 3.94 22.29
N TRP A 713 -8.92 3.28 22.87
CA TRP A 713 -9.05 1.82 22.85
C TRP A 713 -10.49 1.35 22.61
N PRO A 714 -10.69 0.35 21.75
CA PRO A 714 -9.69 -0.19 20.81
C PRO A 714 -9.34 0.86 19.74
N GLU A 715 -8.10 0.83 19.23
CA GLU A 715 -7.61 1.79 18.20
C GLU A 715 -8.34 1.65 16.84
N ARG A 716 -8.99 0.51 16.62
CA ARG A 716 -9.45 0.06 15.29
C ARG A 716 -10.89 -0.48 15.28
N ASN A 717 -11.33 -1.18 16.33
CA ASN A 717 -12.67 -1.78 16.42
C ASN A 717 -13.42 -1.29 17.65
N LEU A 718 -14.73 -1.57 17.76
CA LEU A 718 -15.45 -1.37 19.02
C LEU A 718 -15.36 -2.64 19.88
N ILE A 719 -15.42 -2.46 21.20
CA ILE A 719 -15.70 -3.56 22.12
C ILE A 719 -17.21 -3.80 22.06
N GLU A 720 -17.62 -4.97 21.58
CA GLU A 720 -19.02 -5.31 21.39
C GLU A 720 -19.52 -6.30 22.45
N VAL A 721 -20.68 -5.98 23.02
CA VAL A 721 -21.31 -6.77 24.06
C VAL A 721 -22.82 -6.83 23.84
N THR A 722 -23.40 -8.02 23.97
CA THR A 722 -24.85 -8.20 23.88
C THR A 722 -25.46 -7.99 25.26
N VAL A 723 -26.51 -7.17 25.35
CA VAL A 723 -27.26 -6.95 26.60
C VAL A 723 -27.85 -8.28 27.05
N PRO A 724 -27.57 -8.73 28.30
CA PRO A 724 -27.98 -10.06 28.73
C PRO A 724 -29.49 -10.21 28.87
N GLY A 725 -29.97 -11.40 28.55
CA GLY A 725 -31.28 -11.87 29.00
C GLY A 725 -31.20 -12.54 30.37
N LYS A 726 -32.36 -12.87 30.96
CA LYS A 726 -32.43 -13.65 32.21
C LYS A 726 -31.80 -15.04 32.09
N ASP A 727 -31.73 -15.55 30.86
CA ASP A 727 -31.25 -16.89 30.56
C ASP A 727 -29.76 -16.93 30.21
N PHE A 728 -29.04 -15.79 30.27
CA PHE A 728 -27.62 -15.69 29.86
C PHE A 728 -26.71 -16.75 30.49
N GLU A 729 -26.82 -17.00 31.81
CA GLU A 729 -26.02 -18.03 32.47
C GLU A 729 -26.42 -19.46 32.12
N SER A 730 -27.62 -19.66 31.58
CA SER A 730 -28.14 -20.97 31.16
C SER A 730 -27.87 -21.30 29.69
N GLU A 731 -27.55 -20.29 28.86
CA GLU A 731 -27.28 -20.46 27.43
C GLU A 731 -25.90 -21.09 27.14
N ASP A 732 -24.93 -20.95 28.06
CA ASP A 732 -23.57 -21.52 27.93
C ASP A 732 -23.38 -22.89 28.62
N TRP A 733 -24.41 -23.45 29.25
CA TRP A 733 -24.40 -24.80 29.85
C TRP A 733 -24.86 -25.87 28.84
N LEU A 734 -24.11 -26.06 27.76
CA LEU A 734 -24.16 -27.26 26.92
C LEU A 734 -22.82 -27.99 27.02
N VAL A 735 -22.80 -29.08 27.82
CA VAL A 735 -21.68 -30.02 27.98
C VAL A 735 -21.45 -30.81 26.70
#